data_AF-A0AA36MSP3-F1
#
_entry.id   AF-A0AA36MSP3-F1
#
_cell.length_a   1.000
_cell.length_b   1.000
_cell.length_c   1.000
_cell.angle_alpha   90.00
_cell.angle_beta   90.00
_cell.angle_gamma   90.00
#
_symmetry.space_group_name_H-M   'P 1'
#
loop_
_entity.id
_entity.type
_entity.pdbx_description
1 polymer ?
#
loop_
_entity_poly.entity_id
_entity_poly.type
_entity_poly.pdbx_seq_one_letter_code
_entity_poly.pdbx_strand_id
1 'polypeptide(L)'
;GLFHRRFDWAMQLRIVVTGDTNSGKSTLSNAVIGSELLPTSNQSETSVITYVVPQQVGEGNDSKPVLRCYGGADLEPVEGTEEVRQRLHDLNLRARAALGVQCVECRLECPLRDSLNVFHPPAAEWQDVQFLDIGGANEILNPAVQVCSDLAYALSHRLIVCIRHDQITSRATQQLLLDIRCKAPYHFSDELARRDICPLILAITQVDQVLDAAPGESWEVLRQSLRAVLHATLADCGELTQVIPIVILSAKNSLQNLLTGGDQPQFEWNTFEELLINTAGLKRDIVRNSKVRRAAFIHELLQANLVPFHEEWPYHAQCLWHSRRDLGKKLAIGGAVAAGSVGTAVAFGVFLSASSAAAVAAAEAGAASAEAAAAAAAANSWWAWAFGFGQMSAAASAAAGAATTAEAAAATAAASAGAWGLGSALAGVSTALTVAAGSSLVASEGVSSVAGMAVRVRDVRMAFRCFKPSASAERIKAGKTYRDVLFYPDGTATWSPLQPLGSMMHPFLLLNKKTSAYLTFDGTQVFASSARDRPGQLWWAVPESPAGDVFVLQNADHLCNLRVEDPAWFSPDRRKAIRCTAEVPGQSWKAEPCEEGCIRLQNLQHGQYLYYDGFFTGAFDEAHPDQNWQVLPQVPFYLGGFKETAMSGKGQFFWPNGAPLFKGHLKGGKLLDGFVFDERCICHGHFSFTEDGPILEGLQPDEAVEGQTACLLCEQPSMATMGKALKPCNHAGTCEACATKVRECPYCRTPIEGVHRVM
;
A
#
# COMPACT_ATOMS: atom_id res chain seq x y z
N GLY A 1 0.65 -38.07 -13.64
CA GLY A 1 1.66 -38.04 -12.56
C GLY A 1 1.97 -36.62 -12.11
N LEU A 2 2.86 -35.91 -12.81
CA LEU A 2 3.32 -34.54 -12.47
C LEU A 2 2.23 -33.46 -12.57
N PHE A 3 1.25 -33.60 -13.48
CA PHE A 3 0.11 -32.68 -13.60
C PHE A 3 -0.90 -32.78 -12.45
N HIS A 4 -1.09 -33.97 -11.86
CA HIS A 4 -1.95 -34.14 -10.67
C HIS A 4 -1.31 -33.54 -9.41
N ARG A 5 0.01 -33.72 -9.21
CA ARG A 5 0.71 -33.16 -8.04
C ARG A 5 0.78 -31.63 -8.03
N ARG A 6 0.68 -30.93 -9.16
CA ARG A 6 0.65 -29.45 -9.19
C ARG A 6 -0.73 -28.87 -8.84
N PHE A 7 -1.82 -29.59 -9.13
CA PHE A 7 -3.17 -29.15 -8.75
C PHE A 7 -3.43 -29.26 -7.25
N ASP A 8 -2.82 -30.23 -6.56
CA ASP A 8 -3.03 -30.44 -5.11
C ASP A 8 -2.47 -29.31 -4.24
N TRP A 9 -1.40 -28.63 -4.67
CA TRP A 9 -0.84 -27.50 -3.92
C TRP A 9 -1.81 -26.31 -3.84
N ALA A 10 -2.74 -26.20 -4.80
CA ALA A 10 -3.71 -25.13 -4.81
C ALA A 10 -4.80 -25.30 -3.72
N MET A 11 -4.94 -26.48 -3.10
CA MET A 11 -6.02 -26.78 -2.15
C MET A 11 -5.55 -27.04 -0.72
N GLN A 12 -4.27 -26.76 -0.41
CA GLN A 12 -3.77 -26.91 0.95
C GLN A 12 -4.34 -25.83 1.87
N LEU A 13 -5.07 -26.26 2.89
CA LEU A 13 -5.54 -25.40 3.96
C LEU A 13 -4.36 -25.08 4.90
N ARG A 14 -4.16 -23.79 5.15
CA ARG A 14 -3.07 -23.28 6.01
C ARG A 14 -3.66 -22.55 7.19
N ILE A 15 -3.42 -23.08 8.37
CA ILE A 15 -3.87 -22.54 9.65
C ILE A 15 -2.64 -21.97 10.35
N VAL A 16 -2.55 -20.65 10.49
CA VAL A 16 -1.42 -20.03 11.20
C VAL A 16 -1.77 -19.88 12.67
N VAL A 17 -0.88 -20.33 13.54
CA VAL A 17 -0.96 -20.14 14.99
C VAL A 17 -0.09 -18.93 15.34
N THR A 18 -0.71 -17.85 15.78
CA THR A 18 -0.06 -16.57 16.07
C THR A 18 -0.40 -16.05 17.47
N GLY A 19 0.30 -15.02 17.92
CA GLY A 19 0.24 -14.47 19.27
C GLY A 19 1.60 -13.97 19.75
N ASP A 20 1.59 -13.23 20.85
CA ASP A 20 2.81 -12.69 21.46
C ASP A 20 3.78 -13.79 21.90
N THR A 21 5.03 -13.43 22.12
CA THR A 21 5.99 -14.30 22.80
C THR A 21 5.38 -14.77 24.13
N ASN A 22 5.55 -16.06 24.47
CA ASN A 22 4.99 -16.65 25.68
C ASN A 22 3.45 -16.66 25.78
N SER A 23 2.72 -16.54 24.65
CA SER A 23 1.27 -16.80 24.59
C SER A 23 0.92 -18.29 24.46
N GLY A 24 1.90 -19.19 24.47
CA GLY A 24 1.68 -20.64 24.38
C GLY A 24 1.38 -21.18 22.97
N LYS A 25 1.80 -20.49 21.89
CA LYS A 25 1.64 -20.92 20.49
C LYS A 25 2.19 -22.33 20.23
N SER A 26 3.49 -22.52 20.44
CA SER A 26 4.16 -23.81 20.18
C SER A 26 3.65 -24.91 21.12
N THR A 27 3.23 -24.55 22.34
CA THR A 27 2.56 -25.49 23.26
C THR A 27 1.20 -25.93 22.74
N LEU A 28 0.40 -25.01 22.18
CA LEU A 28 -0.87 -25.33 21.53
C LEU A 28 -0.65 -26.24 20.31
N SER A 29 0.33 -25.92 19.47
CA SER A 29 0.73 -26.73 18.32
C SER A 29 1.18 -28.14 18.74
N ASN A 30 1.99 -28.27 19.80
CA ASN A 30 2.37 -29.56 20.38
C ASN A 30 1.16 -30.33 20.92
N ALA A 31 0.18 -29.66 21.52
CA ALA A 31 -1.05 -30.30 21.99
C ALA A 31 -1.92 -30.85 20.84
N VAL A 32 -1.91 -30.18 19.67
CA VAL A 32 -2.54 -30.67 18.43
C VAL A 32 -1.78 -31.87 17.85
N ILE A 33 -0.44 -31.83 17.89
CA ILE A 33 0.42 -32.97 17.50
C ILE A 33 0.25 -34.16 18.47
N GLY A 34 -0.02 -33.89 19.75
CA GLY A 34 -0.02 -34.90 20.81
C GLY A 34 1.38 -35.25 21.33
N SER A 35 2.42 -34.51 20.94
CA SER A 35 3.79 -34.70 21.45
C SER A 35 4.59 -33.39 21.46
N GLU A 36 5.64 -33.34 22.29
CA GLU A 36 6.51 -32.16 22.44
C GLU A 36 7.63 -32.13 21.39
N LEU A 37 7.29 -31.68 20.18
CA LEU A 37 8.24 -31.54 19.05
C LEU A 37 8.75 -30.11 18.89
N LEU A 38 7.88 -29.12 19.04
CA LEU A 38 8.21 -27.70 18.91
C LEU A 38 8.76 -27.16 20.24
N PRO A 39 9.71 -26.21 20.21
CA PRO A 39 10.26 -25.62 21.43
C PRO A 39 9.19 -24.85 22.22
N THR A 40 9.01 -25.17 23.50
CA THR A 40 8.02 -24.53 24.40
C THR A 40 8.67 -23.70 25.51
N SER A 41 9.89 -23.23 25.29
CA SER A 41 10.59 -22.37 26.24
C SER A 41 9.84 -21.05 26.48
N ASN A 42 9.93 -20.53 27.70
CA ASN A 42 9.40 -19.20 28.03
C ASN A 42 10.19 -18.08 27.33
N GLN A 43 11.43 -18.36 26.92
CA GLN A 43 12.24 -17.45 26.10
C GLN A 43 11.81 -17.59 24.65
N SER A 44 11.79 -16.47 23.91
CA SER A 44 11.46 -16.58 22.49
C SER A 44 12.56 -17.31 21.76
N GLU A 45 12.24 -18.49 21.24
CA GLU A 45 13.16 -19.31 20.45
C GLU A 45 12.69 -19.36 18.99
N THR A 46 11.39 -19.51 18.73
CA THR A 46 10.84 -19.65 17.36
C THR A 46 11.14 -18.43 16.49
N SER A 47 11.88 -18.64 15.39
CA SER A 47 12.29 -17.62 14.40
C SER A 47 12.21 -18.12 12.96
N VAL A 48 11.80 -19.36 12.78
CA VAL A 48 11.57 -20.01 11.48
C VAL A 48 10.08 -20.37 11.35
N ILE A 49 9.57 -20.47 10.12
CA ILE A 49 8.21 -20.97 9.89
C ILE A 49 8.25 -22.49 9.97
N THR A 50 7.49 -23.09 10.88
CA THR A 50 7.37 -24.55 10.97
C THR A 50 5.99 -24.99 10.51
N TYR A 51 5.94 -25.62 9.34
CA TYR A 51 4.77 -26.27 8.77
C TYR A 51 4.63 -27.66 9.37
N VAL A 52 3.70 -27.82 10.31
CA VAL A 52 3.28 -29.13 10.81
C VAL A 52 2.31 -29.74 9.80
N VAL A 53 2.73 -30.84 9.19
CA VAL A 53 2.00 -31.58 8.18
C VAL A 53 1.59 -32.93 8.79
N PRO A 54 0.28 -33.19 8.94
CA PRO A 54 -0.22 -34.46 9.44
C PRO A 54 0.29 -35.62 8.59
N GLN A 55 1.01 -36.55 9.20
CA GLN A 55 1.41 -37.80 8.58
C GLN A 55 0.25 -38.78 8.69
N GLN A 56 -0.08 -39.47 7.60
CA GLN A 56 -1.02 -40.58 7.68
C GLN A 56 -0.38 -41.71 8.46
N VAL A 57 -0.96 -42.00 9.61
CA VAL A 57 -0.66 -43.22 10.37
C VAL A 57 -1.25 -44.37 9.58
N GLY A 58 -0.43 -45.04 8.76
CA GLY A 58 -0.80 -46.34 8.21
C GLY A 58 -0.93 -47.35 9.36
N GLU A 59 -1.86 -48.29 9.24
CA GLU A 59 -2.00 -49.39 10.20
C GLU A 59 -0.66 -50.14 10.34
N GLY A 60 0.10 -49.86 11.40
CA GLY A 60 1.28 -50.64 11.79
C GLY A 60 2.68 -50.01 11.64
N ASN A 61 2.82 -48.72 11.32
CA ASN A 61 4.13 -48.05 11.37
C ASN A 61 4.19 -47.01 12.49
N ASP A 62 5.11 -47.20 13.44
CA ASP A 62 5.64 -46.17 14.34
C ASP A 62 6.27 -45.07 13.47
N SER A 63 5.45 -44.16 12.94
CA SER A 63 5.91 -43.09 12.09
C SER A 63 6.63 -42.04 12.96
N LYS A 64 7.96 -42.13 12.99
CA LYS A 64 8.79 -41.11 13.62
C LYS A 64 8.59 -39.77 12.91
N PRO A 65 8.63 -38.65 13.65
CA PRO A 65 8.52 -37.33 13.04
C PRO A 65 9.71 -37.07 12.11
N VAL A 66 9.45 -36.45 10.97
CA VAL A 66 10.47 -36.11 9.97
C VAL A 66 10.47 -34.61 9.72
N LEU A 67 11.61 -33.96 9.91
CA LEU A 67 11.83 -32.55 9.62
C LEU A 67 12.59 -32.38 8.30
N ARG A 68 12.01 -31.63 7.37
CA ARG A 68 12.63 -31.21 6.10
C ARG A 68 12.80 -29.71 6.10
N CYS A 69 14.01 -29.22 5.84
CA CYS A 69 14.30 -27.79 5.82
C CYS A 69 14.41 -27.31 4.37
N TYR A 70 13.85 -26.14 4.08
CA TYR A 70 13.95 -25.48 2.78
C TYR A 70 14.69 -24.15 2.93
N GLY A 71 15.56 -23.83 1.96
CA GLY A 71 16.27 -22.55 1.90
C GLY A 71 17.64 -22.49 2.61
N GLY A 72 18.14 -23.59 3.16
CA GLY A 72 19.48 -23.68 3.79
C GLY A 72 20.43 -24.66 3.10
N ALA A 73 21.74 -24.54 3.35
CA ALA A 73 22.77 -25.45 2.84
C ALA A 73 22.66 -26.90 3.38
N ASP A 74 21.91 -27.08 4.47
CA ASP A 74 21.66 -28.37 5.09
C ASP A 74 20.30 -28.91 4.66
N LEU A 75 20.28 -29.74 3.61
CA LEU A 75 19.05 -30.25 2.99
C LEU A 75 18.65 -31.66 3.45
N GLU A 76 19.47 -32.34 4.25
CA GLU A 76 19.17 -33.71 4.67
C GLU A 76 18.00 -33.73 5.67
N PRO A 77 16.98 -34.57 5.44
CA PRO A 77 15.87 -34.73 6.37
C PRO A 77 16.36 -35.35 7.68
N VAL A 78 15.79 -34.89 8.79
CA VAL A 78 16.09 -35.41 10.13
C VAL A 78 14.87 -36.17 10.63
N GLU A 79 15.06 -37.40 11.11
CA GLU A 79 14.00 -38.28 11.60
C GLU A 79 14.22 -38.59 13.09
N GLY A 80 13.14 -38.56 13.87
CA GLY A 80 13.15 -38.85 15.30
C GLY A 80 12.85 -37.63 16.17
N THR A 81 12.16 -37.84 17.29
CA THR A 81 11.64 -36.75 18.15
C THR A 81 12.76 -35.86 18.69
N GLU A 82 13.84 -36.45 19.22
CA GLU A 82 14.94 -35.71 19.83
C GLU A 82 15.77 -34.99 18.77
N GLU A 83 16.05 -35.67 17.66
CA GLU A 83 16.82 -35.14 16.55
C GLU A 83 16.10 -33.98 15.87
N VAL A 84 14.78 -34.09 15.66
CA VAL A 84 13.92 -33.01 15.16
C VAL A 84 13.93 -31.82 16.11
N ARG A 85 13.78 -32.05 17.42
CA ARG A 85 13.74 -30.96 18.41
C ARG A 85 15.08 -30.22 18.47
N GLN A 86 16.19 -30.96 18.54
CA GLN A 86 17.53 -30.37 18.52
C GLN A 86 17.75 -29.59 17.23
N ARG A 87 17.34 -30.13 16.08
CA ARG A 87 17.50 -29.48 14.79
C ARG A 87 16.70 -28.19 14.68
N LEU A 88 15.45 -28.18 15.15
CA LEU A 88 14.62 -26.98 15.20
C LEU A 88 15.24 -25.92 16.12
N HIS A 89 15.75 -26.31 17.28
CA HIS A 89 16.43 -25.40 18.20
C HIS A 89 17.66 -24.76 17.52
N ASP A 90 18.52 -25.56 16.87
CA ASP A 90 19.70 -25.05 16.16
C ASP A 90 19.34 -24.13 14.97
N LEU A 91 18.26 -24.41 14.26
CA LEU A 91 17.76 -23.58 13.16
C LEU A 91 17.25 -22.23 13.67
N ASN A 92 16.49 -22.24 14.77
CA ASN A 92 16.00 -21.05 15.43
C ASN A 92 17.13 -20.15 15.92
N LEU A 93 18.15 -20.73 16.60
CA LEU A 93 19.32 -20.00 17.03
C LEU A 93 20.09 -19.37 15.85
N ARG A 94 20.28 -20.13 14.77
CA ARG A 94 20.96 -19.62 13.56
C ARG A 94 20.16 -18.50 12.88
N ALA A 95 18.85 -18.65 12.76
CA ALA A 95 17.98 -17.63 12.16
C ALA A 95 18.01 -16.32 12.97
N ARG A 96 18.06 -16.40 14.31
CA ARG A 96 18.23 -15.22 15.18
C ARG A 96 19.60 -14.56 15.05
N ALA A 97 20.66 -15.36 14.89
CA ALA A 97 22.02 -14.86 14.79
C ALA A 97 22.39 -14.33 13.40
N ALA A 98 21.62 -14.68 12.37
CA ALA A 98 21.91 -14.29 11.00
C ALA A 98 21.75 -12.77 10.81
N LEU A 99 22.80 -12.11 10.31
CA LEU A 99 22.78 -10.69 9.94
C LEU A 99 21.92 -10.41 8.69
N GLY A 100 21.55 -11.46 7.95
CA GLY A 100 20.74 -11.37 6.73
C GLY A 100 19.31 -11.82 6.97
N VAL A 101 18.37 -11.19 6.25
CA VAL A 101 16.95 -11.53 6.30
C VAL A 101 16.69 -12.75 5.41
N GLN A 102 16.81 -13.95 5.97
CA GLN A 102 16.44 -15.19 5.30
C GLN A 102 15.25 -15.83 6.02
N CYS A 103 14.16 -16.03 5.29
CA CYS A 103 13.06 -16.84 5.77
C CYS A 103 13.46 -18.32 5.64
N VAL A 104 13.48 -19.03 6.77
CA VAL A 104 13.73 -20.47 6.80
C VAL A 104 12.38 -21.16 7.00
N GLU A 105 12.07 -22.07 6.08
CA GLU A 105 10.82 -22.83 6.08
C GLU A 105 11.12 -24.29 6.42
N CYS A 106 10.48 -24.79 7.48
CA CYS A 106 10.66 -26.15 7.97
C CYS A 106 9.34 -26.92 7.82
N ARG A 107 9.36 -28.08 7.19
CA ARG A 107 8.21 -28.99 7.11
C ARG A 107 8.42 -30.15 8.07
N LEU A 108 7.60 -30.18 9.11
CA LEU A 108 7.54 -31.22 10.12
C LEU A 108 6.39 -32.17 9.80
N GLU A 109 6.73 -33.35 9.30
CA GLU A 109 5.78 -34.44 9.07
C GLU A 109 5.67 -35.26 10.35
N CYS A 110 4.50 -35.30 10.98
CA CYS A 110 4.28 -36.04 12.22
C CYS A 110 2.82 -36.48 12.37
N PRO A 111 2.53 -37.55 13.15
CA PRO A 111 1.16 -37.91 13.49
C PRO A 111 0.50 -36.78 14.31
N LEU A 112 -0.80 -36.59 14.12
CA LEU A 112 -1.60 -35.75 15.01
C LEU A 112 -1.99 -36.55 16.26
N ARG A 113 -2.51 -35.84 17.27
CA ARG A 113 -3.14 -36.44 18.44
C ARG A 113 -4.24 -37.43 18.03
N ASP A 114 -4.32 -38.56 18.72
CA ASP A 114 -5.26 -39.65 18.39
C ASP A 114 -6.72 -39.18 18.25
N SER A 115 -7.17 -38.30 19.13
CA SER A 115 -8.52 -37.72 19.05
C SER A 115 -8.77 -37.00 17.73
N LEU A 116 -7.77 -36.37 17.10
CA LEU A 116 -7.90 -35.75 15.78
C LEU A 116 -7.80 -36.77 14.62
N ASN A 117 -7.20 -37.93 14.86
CA ASN A 117 -7.08 -39.03 13.89
C ASN A 117 -8.35 -39.90 13.82
N VAL A 118 -9.16 -39.95 14.87
CA VAL A 118 -10.29 -40.88 15.00
C VAL A 118 -11.58 -40.40 14.30
N PHE A 119 -11.77 -39.09 14.12
CA PHE A 119 -13.03 -38.58 13.57
C PHE A 119 -13.16 -38.78 12.07
N HIS A 120 -14.38 -39.14 11.62
CA HIS A 120 -14.81 -38.89 10.25
C HIS A 120 -14.91 -37.39 10.05
N PRO A 121 -14.13 -36.83 9.12
CA PRO A 121 -13.76 -37.44 7.85
C PRO A 121 -12.42 -38.19 7.83
N PRO A 122 -12.21 -39.16 6.91
CA PRO A 122 -11.02 -40.03 6.90
C PRO A 122 -9.71 -39.23 6.97
N ALA A 123 -8.64 -39.82 7.51
CA ALA A 123 -7.28 -39.26 7.55
C ALA A 123 -6.76 -38.65 6.22
N ALA A 124 -7.46 -38.90 5.11
CA ALA A 124 -7.29 -38.22 3.82
C ALA A 124 -7.64 -36.71 3.86
N GLU A 125 -8.53 -36.25 4.74
CA GLU A 125 -8.89 -34.82 4.77
C GLU A 125 -7.80 -33.95 5.40
N TRP A 126 -7.09 -34.49 6.39
CA TRP A 126 -5.95 -33.86 7.05
C TRP A 126 -4.67 -33.80 6.19
N GLN A 127 -4.56 -34.61 5.13
CA GLN A 127 -3.36 -34.63 4.24
C GLN A 127 -3.04 -33.26 3.63
N ASP A 128 -4.05 -32.42 3.46
CA ASP A 128 -3.91 -31.08 2.87
C ASP A 128 -4.01 -29.96 3.90
N VAL A 129 -3.99 -30.27 5.20
CA VAL A 129 -4.04 -29.28 6.27
C VAL A 129 -2.63 -29.06 6.81
N GLN A 130 -2.23 -27.80 6.94
CA GLN A 130 -0.92 -27.41 7.47
C GLN A 130 -1.13 -26.44 8.61
N PHE A 131 -0.54 -26.75 9.77
CA PHE A 131 -0.43 -25.78 10.87
C PHE A 131 0.91 -25.07 10.76
N LEU A 132 0.90 -23.75 10.80
CA LEU A 132 2.10 -22.94 10.74
C LEU A 132 2.35 -22.35 12.12
N ASP A 133 3.41 -22.83 12.79
CA ASP A 133 3.95 -22.20 13.99
C ASP A 133 4.95 -21.12 13.59
N ILE A 134 4.78 -19.92 14.15
CA ILE A 134 5.61 -18.73 13.86
C ILE A 134 6.12 -18.08 15.15
N GLY A 135 7.12 -17.21 15.01
CA GLY A 135 7.67 -16.41 16.12
C GLY A 135 6.66 -15.47 16.77
N GLY A 136 7.03 -14.86 17.90
CA GLY A 136 6.16 -13.92 18.60
C GLY A 136 5.89 -12.66 17.78
N ALA A 137 4.63 -12.23 17.70
CA ALA A 137 4.25 -11.02 16.97
C ALA A 137 4.92 -9.74 17.54
N ASN A 138 5.22 -9.73 18.84
CA ASN A 138 5.91 -8.64 19.53
C ASN A 138 7.42 -8.59 19.27
N GLU A 139 8.00 -9.54 18.53
CA GLU A 139 9.43 -9.53 18.16
C GLU A 139 9.70 -8.69 16.91
N ILE A 140 9.09 -7.50 16.83
CA ILE A 140 9.18 -6.60 15.68
C ILE A 140 10.61 -6.16 15.35
N LEU A 141 11.53 -6.25 16.31
CA LEU A 141 12.94 -5.90 16.14
C LEU A 141 13.76 -7.03 15.50
N ASN A 142 13.22 -8.25 15.41
CA ASN A 142 13.88 -9.36 14.76
C ASN A 142 13.38 -9.47 13.30
N PRO A 143 14.19 -9.05 12.31
CA PRO A 143 13.75 -9.00 10.92
C PRO A 143 13.43 -10.39 10.34
N ALA A 144 14.08 -11.46 10.83
CA ALA A 144 13.76 -12.83 10.42
C ALA A 144 12.35 -13.24 10.89
N VAL A 145 12.00 -12.92 12.14
CA VAL A 145 10.65 -13.19 12.69
C VAL A 145 9.60 -12.36 11.94
N GLN A 146 9.89 -11.10 11.63
CA GLN A 146 8.98 -10.24 10.89
C GLN A 146 8.69 -10.78 9.50
N VAL A 147 9.70 -11.17 8.73
CA VAL A 147 9.50 -11.75 7.39
C VAL A 147 8.76 -13.08 7.46
N CYS A 148 9.07 -13.94 8.45
CA CYS A 148 8.34 -15.18 8.66
C CYS A 148 6.87 -14.94 8.98
N SER A 149 6.58 -13.96 9.84
CA SER A 149 5.23 -13.56 10.22
C SER A 149 4.46 -12.99 9.01
N ASP A 150 5.07 -12.10 8.25
CA ASP A 150 4.44 -11.49 7.07
C ASP A 150 4.13 -12.54 6.00
N LEU A 151 5.07 -13.46 5.73
CA LEU A 151 4.85 -14.58 4.80
C LEU A 151 3.74 -15.50 5.30
N ALA A 152 3.76 -15.90 6.58
CA ALA A 152 2.74 -16.77 7.14
C ALA A 152 1.35 -16.12 7.06
N TYR A 153 1.24 -14.83 7.41
CA TYR A 153 -0.01 -14.09 7.27
C TYR A 153 -0.47 -14.02 5.83
N ALA A 154 0.39 -13.71 4.86
CA ALA A 154 0.02 -13.67 3.44
C ALA A 154 -0.47 -15.03 2.91
N LEU A 155 0.07 -16.13 3.43
CA LEU A 155 -0.28 -17.50 3.04
C LEU A 155 -1.49 -18.08 3.78
N SER A 156 -1.93 -17.45 4.87
CA SER A 156 -2.93 -17.98 5.79
C SER A 156 -4.34 -18.06 5.19
N HIS A 157 -5.03 -19.15 5.47
CA HIS A 157 -6.45 -19.34 5.15
C HIS A 157 -7.33 -19.17 6.39
N ARG A 158 -6.78 -19.54 7.55
CA ARG A 158 -7.38 -19.34 8.88
C ARG A 158 -6.27 -18.95 9.87
N LEU A 159 -6.62 -18.17 10.89
CA LEU A 159 -5.73 -17.75 11.96
C LEU A 159 -6.26 -18.26 13.30
N ILE A 160 -5.37 -18.82 14.11
CA ILE A 160 -5.59 -19.10 15.53
C ILE A 160 -4.74 -18.10 16.30
N VAL A 161 -5.37 -17.17 17.02
CA VAL A 161 -4.66 -16.15 17.80
C VAL A 161 -4.66 -16.56 19.26
N CYS A 162 -3.48 -16.90 19.78
CA CYS A 162 -3.24 -17.23 21.17
C CYS A 162 -3.06 -15.94 21.99
N ILE A 163 -3.86 -15.79 23.03
CA ILE A 163 -3.84 -14.65 23.95
C ILE A 163 -3.69 -15.20 25.36
N ARG A 164 -2.66 -14.75 26.08
CA ARG A 164 -2.45 -15.16 27.47
C ARG A 164 -3.57 -14.57 28.33
N HIS A 165 -4.09 -15.35 29.29
CA HIS A 165 -5.26 -14.96 30.08
C HIS A 165 -5.13 -13.59 30.79
N ASP A 166 -3.94 -13.27 31.31
CA ASP A 166 -3.61 -12.02 32.02
C ASP A 166 -3.35 -10.85 31.06
N GLN A 167 -3.28 -11.11 29.75
CA GLN A 167 -3.04 -10.11 28.71
C GLN A 167 -4.30 -9.74 27.93
N ILE A 168 -5.47 -10.36 28.21
CA ILE A 168 -6.70 -10.13 27.45
C ILE A 168 -7.02 -8.64 27.28
N THR A 169 -6.97 -7.86 28.35
CA THR A 169 -7.28 -6.43 28.36
C THR A 169 -6.06 -5.53 28.12
N SER A 170 -4.90 -6.11 27.79
CA SER A 170 -3.67 -5.35 27.62
C SER A 170 -3.64 -4.59 26.29
N ARG A 171 -2.90 -3.47 26.26
CA ARG A 171 -2.61 -2.75 25.00
C ARG A 171 -1.85 -3.63 24.00
N ALA A 172 -1.06 -4.59 24.47
CA ALA A 172 -0.33 -5.53 23.62
C ALA A 172 -1.29 -6.40 22.80
N THR A 173 -2.35 -6.93 23.41
CA THR A 173 -3.39 -7.69 22.69
C THR A 173 -4.13 -6.84 21.66
N GLN A 174 -4.43 -5.58 21.97
CA GLN A 174 -5.04 -4.65 21.01
C GLN A 174 -4.11 -4.40 19.83
N GLN A 175 -2.82 -4.14 20.10
CA GLN A 175 -1.82 -3.91 19.07
C GLN A 175 -1.62 -5.15 18.19
N LEU A 176 -1.55 -6.35 18.80
CA LEU A 176 -1.49 -7.63 18.10
C LEU A 176 -2.64 -7.77 17.10
N LEU A 177 -3.88 -7.50 17.52
CA LEU A 177 -5.06 -7.59 16.65
C LEU A 177 -5.00 -6.57 15.49
N LEU A 178 -4.58 -5.33 15.76
CA LEU A 178 -4.39 -4.31 14.74
C LEU A 178 -3.27 -4.68 13.76
N ASP A 179 -2.16 -5.23 14.25
CA ASP A 179 -1.03 -5.64 13.42
C ASP A 179 -1.42 -6.81 12.50
N ILE A 180 -2.12 -7.81 13.03
CA ILE A 180 -2.66 -8.91 12.22
C ILE A 180 -3.62 -8.36 11.16
N ARG A 181 -4.48 -7.43 11.53
CA ARG A 181 -5.41 -6.78 10.60
C ARG A 181 -4.68 -6.01 9.50
N CYS A 182 -3.62 -5.28 9.82
CA CYS A 182 -2.81 -4.58 8.84
C CYS A 182 -2.12 -5.54 7.86
N LYS A 183 -1.64 -6.68 8.35
CA LYS A 183 -0.87 -7.67 7.56
C LYS A 183 -1.76 -8.64 6.78
N ALA A 184 -2.95 -8.95 7.28
CA ALA A 184 -3.93 -9.84 6.65
C ALA A 184 -5.36 -9.29 6.77
N PRO A 185 -5.66 -8.13 6.15
CA PRO A 185 -6.96 -7.45 6.27
C PRO A 185 -8.13 -8.30 5.76
N TYR A 186 -7.88 -9.20 4.81
CA TYR A 186 -8.87 -10.12 4.24
C TYR A 186 -9.41 -11.20 5.20
N HIS A 187 -8.91 -11.24 6.44
CA HIS A 187 -9.51 -12.01 7.54
C HIS A 187 -10.48 -11.20 8.41
N PHE A 188 -10.58 -9.89 8.19
CA PHE A 188 -11.40 -8.96 8.98
C PHE A 188 -12.45 -8.33 8.07
N SER A 189 -13.58 -9.02 7.89
CA SER A 189 -14.76 -8.51 7.18
C SER A 189 -16.03 -9.05 7.82
N ASP A 190 -17.06 -8.21 7.93
CA ASP A 190 -18.37 -8.59 8.48
C ASP A 190 -19.14 -9.56 7.57
N GLU A 191 -18.84 -9.58 6.26
CA GLU A 191 -19.35 -10.61 5.34
C GLU A 191 -18.96 -12.04 5.75
N LEU A 192 -18.05 -12.17 6.73
CA LEU A 192 -17.49 -13.42 7.25
C LEU A 192 -18.11 -13.86 8.58
N ALA A 193 -19.19 -13.22 9.02
CA ALA A 193 -19.91 -13.51 10.26
C ALA A 193 -20.69 -14.85 10.20
N ARG A 194 -20.01 -15.92 9.80
CA ARG A 194 -20.47 -17.31 9.80
C ARG A 194 -19.53 -18.14 10.66
N ARG A 195 -20.05 -18.72 11.75
CA ARG A 195 -19.24 -19.40 12.77
C ARG A 195 -18.41 -20.57 12.22
N ASP A 196 -18.95 -21.27 11.24
CA ASP A 196 -18.37 -22.44 10.56
C ASP A 196 -17.15 -22.07 9.68
N ILE A 197 -17.19 -20.93 9.01
CA ILE A 197 -16.16 -20.48 8.04
C ILE A 197 -15.37 -19.27 8.58
N CYS A 198 -15.54 -18.94 9.86
CA CYS A 198 -14.91 -17.77 10.47
C CYS A 198 -13.38 -17.86 10.32
N PRO A 199 -12.71 -16.88 9.68
CA PRO A 199 -11.27 -16.93 9.41
C PRO A 199 -10.42 -16.87 10.68
N LEU A 200 -11.00 -16.47 11.82
CA LEU A 200 -10.33 -16.30 13.10
C LEU A 200 -10.86 -17.29 14.13
N ILE A 201 -9.97 -17.84 14.95
CA ILE A 201 -10.26 -18.51 16.21
C ILE A 201 -9.38 -17.84 17.26
N LEU A 202 -9.95 -17.44 18.40
CA LEU A 202 -9.18 -16.88 19.51
C LEU A 202 -9.05 -17.93 20.61
N ALA A 203 -7.83 -18.19 21.04
CA ALA A 203 -7.53 -19.11 22.11
C ALA A 203 -6.99 -18.33 23.31
N ILE A 204 -7.74 -18.33 24.41
CA ILE A 204 -7.25 -17.82 25.70
C ILE A 204 -6.43 -18.93 26.34
N THR A 205 -5.12 -18.73 26.43
CA THR A 205 -4.15 -19.74 26.85
C THR A 205 -3.67 -19.55 28.29
N GLN A 206 -3.05 -20.60 28.85
CA GLN A 206 -2.44 -20.61 30.18
C GLN A 206 -3.43 -20.34 31.33
N VAL A 207 -4.71 -20.68 31.13
CA VAL A 207 -5.77 -20.45 32.13
C VAL A 207 -5.67 -21.35 33.36
N ASP A 208 -4.84 -22.40 33.31
CA ASP A 208 -4.48 -23.19 34.49
C ASP A 208 -3.88 -22.34 35.61
N GLN A 209 -3.12 -21.29 35.26
CA GLN A 209 -2.54 -20.38 36.24
C GLN A 209 -3.60 -19.54 36.99
N VAL A 210 -4.74 -19.27 36.36
CA VAL A 210 -5.87 -18.53 36.98
C VAL A 210 -6.55 -19.39 38.04
N LEU A 211 -6.77 -20.66 37.74
CA LEU A 211 -7.45 -21.59 38.65
C LEU A 211 -6.68 -21.75 39.96
N ASP A 212 -5.35 -21.74 39.89
CA ASP A 212 -4.47 -21.82 41.07
C ASP A 212 -4.49 -20.51 41.88
N ALA A 213 -4.63 -19.36 41.22
CA ALA A 213 -4.53 -18.05 41.86
C ALA A 213 -5.87 -17.51 42.41
N ALA A 214 -6.99 -17.79 41.73
CA ALA A 214 -8.30 -17.21 42.02
C ALA A 214 -9.44 -18.22 41.72
N PRO A 215 -9.68 -19.21 42.60
CA PRO A 215 -10.76 -20.18 42.45
C PRO A 215 -12.12 -19.47 42.57
N GLY A 216 -12.68 -19.04 41.45
CA GLY A 216 -13.96 -18.32 41.39
C GLY A 216 -14.12 -17.42 40.17
N GLU A 217 -13.06 -17.10 39.44
CA GLU A 217 -13.19 -16.36 38.19
C GLU A 217 -13.88 -17.22 37.13
N SER A 218 -15.07 -16.78 36.69
CA SER A 218 -15.82 -17.49 35.66
C SER A 218 -15.13 -17.33 34.31
N TRP A 219 -14.93 -18.44 33.59
CA TRP A 219 -14.45 -18.45 32.21
C TRP A 219 -15.23 -17.51 31.28
N GLU A 220 -16.51 -17.30 31.58
CA GLU A 220 -17.35 -16.38 30.82
C GLU A 220 -16.91 -14.92 30.98
N VAL A 221 -16.35 -14.54 32.13
CA VAL A 221 -15.78 -13.20 32.37
C VAL A 221 -14.57 -12.96 31.46
N LEU A 222 -13.70 -13.97 31.29
CA LEU A 222 -12.55 -13.88 30.39
C LEU A 222 -13.01 -13.73 28.93
N ARG A 223 -14.02 -14.49 28.49
CA ARG A 223 -14.59 -14.35 27.14
C ARG A 223 -15.21 -12.97 26.93
N GLN A 224 -16.01 -12.50 27.88
CA GLN A 224 -16.66 -11.19 27.80
C GLN A 224 -15.63 -10.06 27.78
N SER A 225 -14.55 -10.18 28.55
CA SER A 225 -13.44 -9.23 28.54
C SER A 225 -12.75 -9.20 27.18
N LEU A 226 -12.47 -10.37 26.59
CA LEU A 226 -11.88 -10.44 25.25
C LEU A 226 -12.84 -9.91 24.19
N ARG A 227 -14.13 -10.20 24.26
CA ARG A 227 -15.15 -9.62 23.35
C ARG A 227 -15.23 -8.11 23.45
N ALA A 228 -15.17 -7.54 24.65
CA ALA A 228 -15.14 -6.09 24.84
C ALA A 228 -13.92 -5.47 24.17
N VAL A 229 -12.75 -6.11 24.27
CA VAL A 229 -11.52 -5.68 23.58
C VAL A 229 -11.68 -5.78 22.07
N LEU A 230 -12.22 -6.89 21.55
CA LEU A 230 -12.49 -7.05 20.11
C LEU A 230 -13.41 -5.95 19.57
N HIS A 231 -14.51 -5.66 20.26
CA HIS A 231 -15.43 -4.59 19.86
C HIS A 231 -14.76 -3.20 19.89
N ALA A 232 -13.90 -2.95 20.86
CA ALA A 232 -13.18 -1.68 20.95
C ALA A 232 -12.11 -1.53 19.86
N THR A 233 -11.38 -2.60 19.55
CA THR A 233 -10.25 -2.60 18.61
C THR A 233 -10.68 -2.73 17.14
N LEU A 234 -11.76 -3.47 16.89
CA LEU A 234 -12.28 -3.80 15.56
C LEU A 234 -13.70 -3.26 15.40
N ALA A 235 -13.90 -1.98 15.72
CA ALA A 235 -15.22 -1.35 15.80
C ALA A 235 -16.01 -1.37 14.48
N ASP A 236 -15.31 -1.47 13.34
CA ASP A 236 -15.87 -1.58 12.00
C ASP A 236 -16.09 -3.03 11.52
N CYS A 237 -15.81 -4.03 12.38
CA CYS A 237 -16.09 -5.45 12.16
C CYS A 237 -17.09 -5.95 13.21
N GLY A 238 -18.24 -5.27 13.33
CA GLY A 238 -19.18 -5.45 14.43
C GLY A 238 -19.85 -6.83 14.44
N GLU A 239 -20.14 -7.40 13.27
CA GLU A 239 -20.75 -8.73 13.15
C GLU A 239 -19.70 -9.82 13.37
N LEU A 240 -18.52 -9.68 12.77
CA LEU A 240 -17.42 -10.63 12.92
C LEU A 240 -17.05 -10.80 14.40
N THR A 241 -16.86 -9.71 15.13
CA THR A 241 -16.46 -9.72 16.55
C THR A 241 -17.43 -10.49 17.46
N GLN A 242 -18.70 -10.61 17.08
CA GLN A 242 -19.69 -11.41 17.82
C GLN A 242 -19.59 -12.92 17.51
N VAL A 243 -19.20 -13.26 16.28
CA VAL A 243 -19.21 -14.63 15.75
C VAL A 243 -17.88 -15.35 15.93
N ILE A 244 -16.77 -14.64 16.12
CA ILE A 244 -15.45 -15.23 16.35
C ILE A 244 -15.51 -16.26 17.51
N PRO A 245 -15.15 -17.54 17.25
CA PRO A 245 -15.02 -18.54 18.30
C PRO A 245 -13.91 -18.15 19.28
N ILE A 246 -14.24 -18.11 20.57
CA ILE A 246 -13.30 -17.90 21.67
C ILE A 246 -13.27 -19.16 22.51
N VAL A 247 -12.14 -19.85 22.53
CA VAL A 247 -11.92 -21.07 23.31
C VAL A 247 -10.97 -20.80 24.46
N ILE A 248 -11.21 -21.45 25.60
CA ILE A 248 -10.36 -21.35 26.79
C ILE A 248 -9.57 -22.64 26.95
N LEU A 249 -8.24 -22.55 26.82
CA LEU A 249 -7.35 -23.69 26.69
C LEU A 249 -6.22 -23.65 27.73
N SER A 250 -6.02 -24.77 28.43
CA SER A 250 -4.72 -25.08 29.02
C SER A 250 -4.04 -26.15 28.17
N ALA A 251 -3.15 -25.72 27.27
CA ALA A 251 -2.40 -26.62 26.41
C ALA A 251 -1.47 -27.53 27.22
N LYS A 252 -0.91 -27.03 28.33
CA LYS A 252 -0.07 -27.81 29.25
C LYS A 252 -0.87 -28.94 29.90
N ASN A 253 -2.04 -28.65 30.45
CA ASN A 253 -2.88 -29.69 31.05
C ASN A 253 -3.42 -30.65 29.98
N SER A 254 -3.67 -30.17 28.77
CA SER A 254 -4.08 -31.03 27.64
C SER A 254 -2.99 -32.03 27.25
N LEU A 255 -1.72 -31.62 27.24
CA LEU A 255 -0.56 -32.50 27.02
C LEU A 255 -0.33 -33.43 28.22
N GLN A 256 -0.45 -32.93 29.46
CA GLN A 256 -0.30 -33.76 30.65
C GLN A 256 -1.39 -34.83 30.76
N ASN A 257 -2.64 -34.50 30.42
CA ASN A 257 -3.75 -35.46 30.43
C ASN A 257 -3.53 -36.56 29.39
N LEU A 258 -2.98 -36.24 28.22
CA LEU A 258 -2.57 -37.24 27.24
C LEU A 258 -1.51 -38.20 27.79
N LEU A 259 -0.49 -37.65 28.45
CA LEU A 259 0.64 -38.43 28.95
C LEU A 259 0.29 -39.27 30.20
N THR A 260 -0.62 -38.78 31.04
CA THR A 260 -0.94 -39.39 32.35
C THR A 260 -2.26 -40.15 32.36
N GLY A 261 -3.12 -39.99 31.36
CA GLY A 261 -4.46 -40.61 31.30
C GLY A 261 -5.43 -40.08 32.37
N GLY A 262 -5.16 -38.90 32.95
CA GLY A 262 -5.96 -38.33 34.04
C GLY A 262 -7.23 -37.60 33.57
N ASP A 263 -8.34 -37.82 34.28
CA ASP A 263 -9.63 -37.10 34.14
C ASP A 263 -9.61 -35.71 34.84
N GLN A 264 -8.57 -34.91 34.64
CA GLN A 264 -8.57 -33.53 35.14
C GLN A 264 -9.62 -32.68 34.42
N PRO A 265 -10.14 -31.60 35.05
CA PRO A 265 -11.18 -30.75 34.47
C PRO A 265 -10.83 -30.40 33.03
N GLN A 266 -11.67 -30.88 32.13
CA GLN A 266 -11.52 -30.67 30.70
C GLN A 266 -11.75 -29.18 30.45
N PHE A 267 -10.66 -28.45 30.17
CA PHE A 267 -10.74 -27.18 29.44
C PHE A 267 -11.50 -27.43 28.12
N GLU A 268 -11.76 -26.39 27.34
CA GLU A 268 -12.54 -26.52 26.10
C GLU A 268 -11.79 -27.19 24.94
N TRP A 269 -10.92 -28.15 25.26
CA TRP A 269 -10.14 -28.89 24.30
C TRP A 269 -11.02 -29.64 23.31
N ASN A 270 -12.07 -30.35 23.77
CA ASN A 270 -13.00 -31.05 22.87
C ASN A 270 -13.68 -30.07 21.91
N THR A 271 -14.12 -28.91 22.41
CA THR A 271 -14.70 -27.84 21.58
C THR A 271 -13.68 -27.33 20.55
N PHE A 272 -12.41 -27.19 20.93
CA PHE A 272 -11.34 -26.78 20.02
C PHE A 272 -11.04 -27.85 18.97
N GLU A 273 -11.01 -29.13 19.33
CA GLU A 273 -10.87 -30.24 18.39
C GLU A 273 -12.03 -30.29 17.40
N GLU A 274 -13.27 -30.16 17.87
CA GLU A 274 -14.46 -30.06 17.01
C GLU A 274 -14.35 -28.89 16.03
N LEU A 275 -13.86 -27.73 16.48
CA LEU A 275 -13.61 -26.59 15.58
C LEU A 275 -12.55 -26.92 14.52
N LEU A 276 -11.47 -27.60 14.90
CA LEU A 276 -10.42 -28.01 13.95
C LEU A 276 -10.91 -29.08 12.96
N ILE A 277 -11.68 -30.06 13.41
CA ILE A 277 -12.30 -31.10 12.57
C ILE A 277 -13.27 -30.46 11.58
N ASN A 278 -14.14 -29.57 12.04
CA ASN A 278 -15.04 -28.81 11.16
C ASN A 278 -14.25 -27.96 10.16
N THR A 279 -13.12 -27.38 10.57
CA THR A 279 -12.23 -26.63 9.68
C THR A 279 -11.66 -27.52 8.58
N ALA A 280 -11.18 -28.72 8.93
CA ALA A 280 -10.67 -29.70 7.98
C ALA A 280 -11.77 -30.16 7.00
N GLY A 281 -12.97 -30.45 7.53
CA GLY A 281 -14.17 -30.81 6.75
C GLY A 281 -14.58 -29.76 5.72
N LEU A 282 -14.40 -28.47 6.07
CA LEU A 282 -14.73 -27.33 5.21
C LEU A 282 -13.52 -26.79 4.43
N LYS A 283 -12.40 -27.56 4.34
CA LYS A 283 -11.13 -27.05 3.77
C LYS A 283 -11.29 -26.39 2.40
N ARG A 284 -12.08 -27.01 1.50
CA ARG A 284 -12.28 -26.51 0.13
C ARG A 284 -12.96 -25.15 0.12
N ASP A 285 -13.98 -24.99 0.94
CA ASP A 285 -14.75 -23.74 1.04
C ASP A 285 -13.92 -22.65 1.72
N ILE A 286 -13.19 -22.99 2.79
CA ILE A 286 -12.31 -22.04 3.49
C ILE A 286 -11.19 -21.56 2.56
N VAL A 287 -10.51 -22.47 1.84
CA VAL A 287 -9.45 -22.12 0.89
C VAL A 287 -10.00 -21.28 -0.26
N ARG A 288 -11.12 -21.69 -0.86
CA ARG A 288 -11.76 -20.94 -1.95
C ARG A 288 -12.14 -19.53 -1.50
N ASN A 289 -12.83 -19.40 -0.37
CA ASN A 289 -13.26 -18.09 0.15
C ASN A 289 -12.06 -17.21 0.50
N SER A 290 -11.03 -17.76 1.15
CA SER A 290 -9.79 -17.03 1.45
C SER A 290 -9.10 -16.52 0.17
N LYS A 291 -9.07 -17.31 -0.91
CA LYS A 291 -8.50 -16.87 -2.20
C LYS A 291 -9.31 -15.76 -2.84
N VAL A 292 -10.65 -15.88 -2.86
CA VAL A 292 -11.54 -14.84 -3.39
C VAL A 292 -11.35 -13.54 -2.62
N ARG A 293 -11.27 -13.59 -1.29
CA ARG A 293 -11.03 -12.40 -0.44
C ARG A 293 -9.66 -11.78 -0.67
N ARG A 294 -8.62 -12.60 -0.77
CA ARG A 294 -7.27 -12.11 -1.10
C ARG A 294 -7.25 -11.45 -2.49
N ALA A 295 -7.90 -12.05 -3.48
CA ALA A 295 -7.99 -11.48 -4.82
C ALA A 295 -8.75 -10.14 -4.81
N ALA A 296 -9.88 -10.07 -4.09
CA ALA A 296 -10.64 -8.82 -3.92
C ALA A 296 -9.79 -7.73 -3.24
N PHE A 297 -9.11 -8.06 -2.15
CA PHE A 297 -8.22 -7.13 -1.45
C PHE A 297 -7.05 -6.68 -2.32
N ILE A 298 -6.38 -7.60 -3.03
CA ILE A 298 -5.29 -7.26 -3.97
C ILE A 298 -5.84 -6.36 -5.08
N HIS A 299 -7.03 -6.64 -5.59
CA HIS A 299 -7.66 -5.81 -6.60
C HIS A 299 -7.98 -4.41 -6.07
N GLU A 300 -8.56 -4.26 -4.88
CA GLU A 300 -8.79 -2.97 -4.23
C GLU A 300 -7.47 -2.22 -3.96
N LEU A 301 -6.45 -2.92 -3.48
CA LEU A 301 -5.12 -2.35 -3.25
C LEU A 301 -4.47 -1.91 -4.56
N LEU A 302 -4.56 -2.72 -5.61
CA LEU A 302 -4.09 -2.35 -6.94
C LEU A 302 -4.88 -1.18 -7.49
N GLN A 303 -6.20 -1.14 -7.35
CA GLN A 303 -6.99 0.02 -7.75
C GLN A 303 -6.57 1.27 -6.98
N ALA A 304 -6.46 1.20 -5.66
CA ALA A 304 -6.04 2.34 -4.83
C ALA A 304 -4.61 2.83 -5.13
N ASN A 305 -3.70 1.94 -5.55
CA ASN A 305 -2.32 2.31 -5.93
C ASN A 305 -2.17 2.67 -7.42
N LEU A 306 -2.98 2.09 -8.29
CA LEU A 306 -3.00 2.39 -9.72
C LEU A 306 -3.70 3.71 -9.99
N VAL A 307 -4.62 4.15 -9.12
CA VAL A 307 -5.19 5.50 -9.17
C VAL A 307 -4.04 6.51 -9.23
N PRO A 308 -3.17 6.69 -8.21
CA PRO A 308 -2.06 7.64 -8.28
C PRO A 308 -1.00 7.33 -9.36
N PHE A 309 -0.81 6.06 -9.74
CA PHE A 309 0.13 5.73 -10.83
C PHE A 309 -0.41 6.14 -12.21
N HIS A 310 -1.72 6.04 -12.44
CA HIS A 310 -2.39 6.59 -13.61
C HIS A 310 -2.35 8.12 -13.61
N GLU A 311 -2.26 8.73 -12.43
CA GLU A 311 -2.13 10.17 -12.30
C GLU A 311 -0.75 10.69 -12.73
N GLU A 312 0.31 9.95 -12.41
CA GLU A 312 1.71 10.32 -12.70
C GLU A 312 2.26 9.76 -14.03
N TRP A 313 1.65 8.71 -14.59
CA TRP A 313 2.11 8.06 -15.83
C TRP A 313 2.17 9.01 -17.05
N PRO A 314 1.20 9.91 -17.28
CA PRO A 314 1.30 10.88 -18.37
C PRO A 314 2.51 11.81 -18.21
N TYR A 315 2.83 12.23 -16.98
CA TYR A 315 4.00 13.06 -16.69
C TYR A 315 5.31 12.30 -16.95
N HIS A 316 5.43 11.04 -16.51
CA HIS A 316 6.61 10.22 -16.75
C HIS A 316 6.77 9.82 -18.22
N ALA A 317 5.68 9.50 -18.92
CA ALA A 317 5.67 9.23 -20.35
C ALA A 317 6.06 10.48 -21.15
N GLN A 318 5.62 11.67 -20.72
CA GLN A 318 5.98 12.95 -21.34
C GLN A 318 7.43 13.35 -21.05
N CYS A 319 7.97 13.07 -19.86
CA CYS A 319 9.39 13.21 -19.55
C CYS A 319 10.28 12.24 -20.34
N LEU A 320 9.87 10.97 -20.48
CA LEU A 320 10.54 9.98 -21.33
C LEU A 320 10.43 10.33 -22.81
N TRP A 321 9.30 10.88 -23.26
CA TRP A 321 9.09 11.37 -24.62
C TRP A 321 9.94 12.60 -24.91
N HIS A 322 10.04 13.54 -23.96
CA HIS A 322 10.94 14.68 -24.06
C HIS A 322 12.41 14.26 -24.05
N SER A 323 12.79 13.27 -23.24
CA SER A 323 14.15 12.73 -23.21
C SER A 323 14.50 11.95 -24.49
N ARG A 324 13.56 11.18 -25.05
CA ARG A 324 13.68 10.55 -26.38
C ARG A 324 13.68 11.56 -27.52
N ARG A 325 12.93 12.65 -27.41
CA ARG A 325 12.94 13.76 -28.37
C ARG A 325 14.25 14.55 -28.29
N ASP A 326 14.83 14.71 -27.10
CA ASP A 326 16.12 15.38 -26.92
C ASP A 326 17.28 14.50 -27.38
N LEU A 327 17.21 13.19 -27.14
CA LEU A 327 18.12 12.20 -27.72
C LEU A 327 17.96 12.14 -29.26
N GLY A 328 16.72 12.15 -29.75
CA GLY A 328 16.39 12.20 -31.17
C GLY A 328 16.83 13.50 -31.84
N LYS A 329 16.76 14.63 -31.15
CA LYS A 329 17.33 15.92 -31.61
C LYS A 329 18.85 15.90 -31.58
N LYS A 330 19.50 15.33 -30.57
CA LYS A 330 20.96 15.20 -30.50
C LYS A 330 21.49 14.24 -31.57
N LEU A 331 20.78 13.13 -31.82
CA LEU A 331 21.06 12.20 -32.91
C LEU A 331 20.69 12.76 -34.27
N ALA A 332 19.65 13.61 -34.40
CA ALA A 332 19.32 14.31 -35.64
C ALA A 332 20.26 15.48 -35.92
N ILE A 333 20.85 16.12 -34.90
CA ILE A 333 21.91 17.12 -35.07
C ILE A 333 23.22 16.42 -35.44
N GLY A 334 23.56 15.29 -34.82
CA GLY A 334 24.68 14.44 -35.25
C GLY A 334 24.46 13.81 -36.64
N GLY A 335 23.22 13.45 -36.95
CA GLY A 335 22.78 12.86 -38.22
C GLY A 335 22.65 13.89 -39.35
N ALA A 336 22.25 15.13 -39.07
CA ALA A 336 22.22 16.21 -40.05
C ALA A 336 23.62 16.71 -40.43
N VAL A 337 24.63 16.47 -39.58
CA VAL A 337 26.05 16.64 -39.93
C VAL A 337 26.56 15.47 -40.80
N ALA A 338 25.91 14.31 -40.75
CA ALA A 338 26.30 13.10 -41.50
C ALA A 338 25.46 12.82 -42.77
N ALA A 339 24.24 13.33 -42.88
CA ALA A 339 23.27 12.98 -43.92
C ALA A 339 22.92 14.16 -44.84
N GLY A 340 23.95 14.70 -45.50
CA GLY A 340 23.80 15.16 -46.87
C GLY A 340 23.84 13.95 -47.81
N SER A 341 22.79 13.13 -47.87
CA SER A 341 22.53 12.17 -48.97
C SER A 341 21.23 11.33 -48.80
N VAL A 342 20.32 11.49 -49.78
CA VAL A 342 19.34 10.52 -50.34
C VAL A 342 18.10 10.09 -49.51
N GLY A 343 16.94 10.73 -49.77
CA GLY A 343 15.80 10.22 -50.58
C GLY A 343 14.91 9.02 -50.15
N THR A 344 13.67 9.35 -49.69
CA THR A 344 12.33 8.89 -50.19
C THR A 344 11.64 7.57 -49.72
N ALA A 345 10.74 7.70 -48.72
CA ALA A 345 9.26 7.50 -48.69
C ALA A 345 8.48 6.14 -48.93
N VAL A 346 7.41 6.02 -48.10
CA VAL A 346 6.04 5.41 -48.23
C VAL A 346 5.78 3.90 -47.97
N ALA A 347 4.95 3.62 -46.94
CA ALA A 347 3.63 2.92 -47.00
C ALA A 347 3.35 2.11 -45.71
N PHE A 348 2.18 2.28 -45.09
CA PHE A 348 1.18 1.19 -44.91
C PHE A 348 -0.01 1.65 -44.06
N GLY A 349 -1.19 1.68 -44.70
CA GLY A 349 -2.49 1.56 -44.07
C GLY A 349 -3.17 0.31 -44.62
N VAL A 350 -4.10 -0.24 -43.83
CA VAL A 350 -4.96 -1.41 -44.08
C VAL A 350 -4.33 -2.75 -43.67
N PHE A 351 -4.72 -3.28 -42.50
CA PHE A 351 -5.37 -4.60 -42.37
C PHE A 351 -5.89 -4.80 -40.93
N LEU A 352 -7.18 -4.56 -40.73
CA LEU A 352 -7.94 -5.03 -39.56
C LEU A 352 -9.15 -5.81 -40.08
N SER A 353 -9.13 -7.13 -39.93
CA SER A 353 -10.29 -7.97 -39.53
C SER A 353 -9.93 -9.46 -39.66
N ALA A 354 -9.80 -10.13 -38.51
CA ALA A 354 -10.27 -11.49 -38.24
C ALA A 354 -9.57 -12.05 -36.98
N SER A 355 -10.32 -12.31 -35.91
CA SER A 355 -10.34 -13.60 -35.17
C SER A 355 -10.94 -13.45 -33.76
N SER A 356 -12.23 -13.78 -33.62
CA SER A 356 -12.96 -13.84 -32.35
C SER A 356 -13.03 -15.25 -31.72
N ALA A 357 -12.08 -16.13 -32.04
CA ALA A 357 -11.99 -17.47 -31.43
C ALA A 357 -10.65 -17.74 -30.70
N ALA A 358 -9.64 -16.87 -30.86
CA ALA A 358 -8.38 -16.94 -30.11
C ALA A 358 -8.45 -16.22 -28.76
N ALA A 359 -9.47 -15.39 -28.52
CA ALA A 359 -9.58 -14.53 -27.35
C ALA A 359 -9.87 -15.28 -26.04
N VAL A 360 -10.53 -16.45 -26.08
CA VAL A 360 -10.87 -17.21 -24.85
C VAL A 360 -9.67 -18.02 -24.34
N ALA A 361 -8.91 -18.65 -25.24
CA ALA A 361 -7.66 -19.35 -24.87
C ALA A 361 -6.52 -18.37 -24.51
N ALA A 362 -6.48 -17.19 -25.15
CA ALA A 362 -5.55 -16.12 -24.80
C ALA A 362 -5.92 -15.40 -23.48
N ALA A 363 -7.20 -15.32 -23.13
CA ALA A 363 -7.66 -14.78 -21.84
C ALA A 363 -7.31 -15.72 -20.67
N GLU A 364 -7.43 -17.04 -20.85
CA GLU A 364 -7.06 -18.02 -19.80
C GLU A 364 -5.53 -18.15 -19.63
N ALA A 365 -4.77 -18.13 -20.73
CA ALA A 365 -3.30 -18.05 -20.69
C ALA A 365 -2.83 -16.69 -20.14
N GLY A 366 -3.56 -15.61 -20.44
CA GLY A 366 -3.34 -14.27 -19.93
C GLY A 366 -3.60 -14.15 -18.44
N ALA A 367 -4.62 -14.84 -17.89
CA ALA A 367 -4.89 -14.86 -16.45
C ALA A 367 -3.80 -15.61 -15.67
N ALA A 368 -3.34 -16.77 -16.14
CA ALA A 368 -2.24 -17.51 -15.52
C ALA A 368 -0.88 -16.78 -15.64
N SER A 369 -0.65 -16.09 -16.76
CA SER A 369 0.52 -15.24 -16.98
C SER A 369 0.48 -13.95 -16.15
N ALA A 370 -0.71 -13.35 -15.98
CA ALA A 370 -0.91 -12.19 -15.12
C ALA A 370 -0.79 -12.55 -13.64
N GLU A 371 -1.20 -13.75 -13.23
CA GLU A 371 -1.01 -14.26 -11.87
C GLU A 371 0.47 -14.58 -11.59
N ALA A 372 1.20 -15.17 -12.55
CA ALA A 372 2.64 -15.37 -12.45
C ALA A 372 3.43 -14.04 -12.47
N ALA A 373 3.01 -13.07 -13.28
CA ALA A 373 3.60 -11.73 -13.34
C ALA A 373 3.27 -10.89 -12.11
N ALA A 374 2.06 -11.00 -11.56
CA ALA A 374 1.65 -10.36 -10.31
C ALA A 374 2.34 -11.00 -9.10
N ALA A 375 2.53 -12.32 -9.08
CA ALA A 375 3.32 -13.00 -8.06
C ALA A 375 4.80 -12.65 -8.14
N ALA A 376 5.37 -12.54 -9.36
CA ALA A 376 6.73 -12.07 -9.58
C ALA A 376 6.90 -10.58 -9.25
N ALA A 377 5.93 -9.73 -9.58
CA ALA A 377 5.94 -8.30 -9.25
C ALA A 377 5.72 -8.08 -7.75
N ALA A 378 4.85 -8.84 -7.09
CA ALA A 378 4.68 -8.84 -5.64
C ALA A 378 5.96 -9.30 -4.96
N ALA A 379 6.54 -10.44 -5.37
CA ALA A 379 7.82 -10.91 -4.85
C ALA A 379 8.95 -9.88 -5.05
N ASN A 380 9.08 -9.29 -6.25
CA ASN A 380 10.14 -8.33 -6.56
C ASN A 380 9.93 -6.95 -5.90
N SER A 381 8.68 -6.50 -5.74
CA SER A 381 8.35 -5.29 -4.97
C SER A 381 8.61 -5.45 -3.47
N TRP A 382 8.63 -6.70 -3.01
CA TRP A 382 8.93 -7.08 -1.62
C TRP A 382 10.43 -7.25 -1.39
N TRP A 383 11.19 -7.83 -2.34
CA TRP A 383 12.67 -7.87 -2.32
C TRP A 383 13.30 -6.47 -2.35
N ALA A 384 12.72 -5.53 -3.11
CA ALA A 384 13.15 -4.13 -3.15
C ALA A 384 12.88 -3.36 -1.85
N TRP A 385 11.95 -3.84 -1.02
CA TRP A 385 11.65 -3.27 0.29
C TRP A 385 12.58 -3.81 1.39
N ALA A 386 13.09 -5.05 1.26
CA ALA A 386 13.88 -5.74 2.29
C ALA A 386 15.40 -5.50 2.25
N PHE A 387 16.00 -5.11 1.11
CA PHE A 387 17.46 -4.95 0.99
C PHE A 387 17.82 -3.56 0.45
N GLY A 388 18.35 -2.68 1.30
CA GLY A 388 18.88 -1.36 0.91
C GLY A 388 19.81 -1.45 -0.31
N PHE A 389 19.55 -0.60 -1.31
CA PHE A 389 20.12 -0.70 -2.65
C PHE A 389 21.58 -0.23 -2.73
N GLY A 390 22.50 -1.18 -2.94
CA GLY A 390 23.89 -0.88 -3.31
C GLY A 390 24.47 -1.74 -4.44
N GLN A 391 24.10 -3.02 -4.57
CA GLN A 391 24.83 -3.96 -5.45
C GLN A 391 23.99 -4.82 -6.41
N MET A 392 22.66 -4.69 -6.51
CA MET A 392 21.83 -5.55 -7.39
C MET A 392 21.24 -4.88 -8.65
N SER A 393 21.57 -3.62 -8.96
CA SER A 393 21.02 -2.93 -10.15
C SER A 393 21.43 -3.60 -11.48
N ALA A 394 22.57 -4.31 -11.52
CA ALA A 394 23.05 -5.01 -12.70
C ALA A 394 22.28 -6.32 -12.98
N ALA A 395 21.90 -7.07 -11.95
CA ALA A 395 21.20 -8.35 -12.10
C ALA A 395 19.71 -8.14 -12.46
N ALA A 396 19.06 -7.13 -11.87
CA ALA A 396 17.68 -6.76 -12.19
C ALA A 396 17.55 -6.22 -13.63
N SER A 397 18.54 -5.45 -14.11
CA SER A 397 18.58 -4.97 -15.50
C SER A 397 18.82 -6.10 -16.50
N ALA A 398 19.67 -7.08 -16.17
CA ALA A 398 19.91 -8.25 -17.01
C ALA A 398 18.68 -9.18 -17.10
N ALA A 399 17.96 -9.38 -15.98
CA ALA A 399 16.75 -10.20 -15.94
C ALA A 399 15.55 -9.53 -16.64
N ALA A 400 15.39 -8.21 -16.52
CA ALA A 400 14.38 -7.45 -17.28
C ALA A 400 14.70 -7.46 -18.79
N GLY A 401 15.97 -7.43 -19.17
CA GLY A 401 16.41 -7.65 -20.55
C GLY A 401 16.10 -9.05 -21.08
N ALA A 402 16.22 -10.08 -20.24
CA ALA A 402 15.88 -11.47 -20.60
C ALA A 402 14.36 -11.69 -20.72
N ALA A 403 13.55 -11.06 -19.86
CA ALA A 403 12.09 -11.15 -19.92
C ALA A 403 11.53 -10.43 -21.16
N THR A 404 12.03 -9.22 -21.46
CA THR A 404 11.62 -8.46 -22.66
C THR A 404 12.07 -9.13 -23.97
N THR A 405 13.22 -9.82 -23.97
CA THR A 405 13.64 -10.63 -25.13
C THR A 405 12.85 -11.92 -25.28
N ALA A 406 12.40 -12.54 -24.18
CA ALA A 406 11.50 -13.70 -24.22
C ALA A 406 10.08 -13.32 -24.70
N GLU A 407 9.57 -12.16 -24.28
CA GLU A 407 8.27 -11.63 -24.69
C GLU A 407 8.29 -11.21 -26.17
N ALA A 408 9.38 -10.58 -26.63
CA ALA A 408 9.62 -10.29 -28.04
C ALA A 408 9.77 -11.57 -28.87
N ALA A 409 10.46 -12.60 -28.35
CA ALA A 409 10.59 -13.90 -29.02
C ALA A 409 9.25 -14.66 -29.09
N ALA A 410 8.42 -14.58 -28.05
CA ALA A 410 7.09 -15.17 -28.02
C ALA A 410 6.11 -14.44 -28.96
N ALA A 411 6.16 -13.10 -29.01
CA ALA A 411 5.40 -12.31 -29.97
C ALA A 411 5.85 -12.58 -31.42
N THR A 412 7.16 -12.78 -31.65
CA THR A 412 7.71 -13.12 -32.95
C THR A 412 7.38 -14.57 -33.35
N ALA A 413 7.35 -15.50 -32.38
CA ALA A 413 6.92 -16.89 -32.57
C ALA A 413 5.41 -17.00 -32.87
N ALA A 414 4.58 -16.19 -32.20
CA ALA A 414 3.15 -16.08 -32.47
C ALA A 414 2.86 -15.46 -33.84
N ALA A 415 3.63 -14.44 -34.23
CA ALA A 415 3.56 -13.83 -35.56
C ALA A 415 4.03 -14.79 -36.68
N SER A 416 5.03 -15.62 -36.42
CA SER A 416 5.53 -16.61 -37.39
C SER A 416 4.66 -17.87 -37.47
N ALA A 417 3.98 -18.27 -36.38
CA ALA A 417 2.97 -19.34 -36.42
C ALA A 417 1.74 -18.97 -37.26
N GLY A 418 1.36 -17.68 -37.32
CA GLY A 418 0.32 -17.17 -38.22
C GLY A 418 0.72 -17.18 -39.71
N ALA A 419 2.02 -17.22 -40.02
CA ALA A 419 2.53 -17.20 -41.39
C ALA A 419 2.69 -18.59 -42.03
N TRP A 420 2.57 -19.68 -41.26
CA TRP A 420 2.76 -21.06 -41.75
C TRP A 420 1.45 -21.77 -42.17
N GLY A 421 0.33 -21.04 -42.22
CA GLY A 421 -1.01 -21.56 -42.55
C GLY A 421 -1.43 -21.49 -44.02
N LEU A 422 -0.59 -21.04 -44.95
CA LEU A 422 -0.92 -20.99 -46.38
C LEU A 422 0.27 -21.46 -47.22
N GLY A 423 0.13 -22.65 -47.78
CA GLY A 423 1.12 -23.25 -48.66
C GLY A 423 1.15 -22.64 -50.06
N SER A 424 2.39 -22.46 -50.54
CA SER A 424 2.88 -22.54 -51.93
C SER A 424 2.41 -21.49 -52.97
N ALA A 425 3.30 -20.54 -53.30
CA ALA A 425 3.93 -20.44 -54.63
C ALA A 425 5.00 -19.32 -54.70
N LEU A 426 6.14 -19.67 -55.33
CA LEU A 426 7.19 -18.84 -55.94
C LEU A 426 8.32 -18.22 -55.08
N ALA A 427 9.38 -19.04 -55.01
CA ALA A 427 10.82 -18.76 -55.03
C ALA A 427 11.32 -17.32 -55.33
N GLY A 428 12.36 -16.91 -54.60
CA GLY A 428 13.34 -15.95 -55.12
C GLY A 428 14.22 -15.22 -54.10
N VAL A 429 15.48 -15.67 -54.00
CA VAL A 429 16.69 -14.91 -53.62
C VAL A 429 17.03 -14.79 -52.12
N SER A 430 18.15 -15.44 -51.79
CA SER A 430 18.91 -15.42 -50.55
C SER A 430 20.28 -14.80 -50.84
N THR A 431 20.72 -13.81 -50.03
CA THR A 431 22.15 -13.42 -49.79
C THR A 431 22.14 -12.36 -48.67
N ALA A 432 22.62 -12.65 -47.45
CA ALA A 432 24.01 -12.67 -46.96
C ALA A 432 24.50 -11.29 -46.44
N LEU A 433 24.81 -11.17 -45.13
CA LEU A 433 26.19 -11.03 -44.65
C LEU A 433 26.28 -10.98 -43.11
N THR A 434 27.19 -11.79 -42.57
CA THR A 434 27.69 -11.78 -41.20
C THR A 434 29.19 -11.52 -41.25
N VAL A 435 29.68 -10.39 -40.72
CA VAL A 435 31.09 -10.05 -40.42
C VAL A 435 31.06 -8.85 -39.46
N ALA A 436 31.96 -8.61 -38.50
CA ALA A 436 32.79 -9.38 -37.58
C ALA A 436 33.25 -8.37 -36.52
N ALA A 437 33.73 -8.86 -35.38
CA ALA A 437 34.17 -8.08 -34.24
C ALA A 437 35.48 -7.31 -34.49
N GLY A 438 35.63 -6.18 -33.77
CA GLY A 438 36.89 -5.75 -33.18
C GLY A 438 37.53 -4.49 -33.77
N SER A 439 37.39 -3.35 -33.09
CA SER A 439 38.47 -2.35 -32.92
C SER A 439 38.25 -1.52 -31.67
N SER A 440 39.33 -1.36 -30.91
CA SER A 440 39.51 -0.60 -29.68
C SER A 440 39.64 0.91 -29.93
N LEU A 441 39.42 1.70 -28.88
CA LEU A 441 40.05 2.98 -28.48
C LEU A 441 39.16 4.21 -28.28
N VAL A 442 39.47 4.82 -27.12
CA VAL A 442 39.36 6.21 -26.65
C VAL A 442 38.20 6.52 -25.71
N ALA A 443 38.61 6.73 -24.46
CA ALA A 443 37.84 7.27 -23.35
C ALA A 443 37.26 8.66 -23.70
N SER A 444 35.96 8.81 -23.46
CA SER A 444 35.37 10.10 -23.13
C SER A 444 34.70 9.96 -21.77
N GLU A 445 35.30 10.60 -20.77
CA GLU A 445 34.68 10.89 -19.48
C GLU A 445 33.41 11.73 -19.69
N GLY A 446 32.41 11.48 -18.84
CA GLY A 446 31.25 12.35 -18.68
C GLY A 446 29.97 11.80 -19.30
N VAL A 447 29.08 11.33 -18.41
CA VAL A 447 27.60 11.27 -18.47
C VAL A 447 27.16 9.93 -17.88
N SER A 448 27.09 9.91 -16.55
CA SER A 448 26.33 8.92 -15.79
C SER A 448 24.84 9.12 -16.06
N SER A 449 24.15 8.01 -16.33
CA SER A 449 22.71 7.96 -16.56
C SER A 449 21.93 8.42 -15.33
N VAL A 450 21.18 9.52 -15.48
CA VAL A 450 20.08 9.88 -14.57
C VAL A 450 18.80 9.31 -15.17
N ALA A 451 18.55 8.02 -14.93
CA ALA A 451 17.27 7.39 -15.20
C ALA A 451 17.06 6.31 -14.15
N GLY A 452 16.54 6.72 -12.99
CA GLY A 452 16.28 5.80 -11.89
C GLY A 452 16.07 6.51 -10.56
N MET A 453 15.16 7.48 -10.48
CA MET A 453 14.57 7.93 -9.21
C MET A 453 13.24 8.64 -9.47
N ALA A 454 12.15 7.87 -9.49
CA ALA A 454 10.80 8.34 -9.22
C ALA A 454 9.93 7.11 -8.94
N VAL A 455 10.09 6.55 -7.74
CA VAL A 455 9.20 5.49 -7.23
C VAL A 455 8.94 5.84 -5.76
N ARG A 456 7.65 6.03 -5.44
CA ARG A 456 7.06 6.18 -4.09
C ARG A 456 7.42 7.48 -3.35
N VAL A 457 6.45 8.37 -3.23
CA VAL A 457 6.51 9.48 -2.27
C VAL A 457 5.42 9.35 -1.23
N ARG A 458 5.74 8.69 -0.11
CA ARG A 458 5.04 8.85 1.17
C ARG A 458 5.81 9.80 2.11
N ASP A 459 6.80 10.51 1.56
CA ASP A 459 7.79 11.30 2.28
C ASP A 459 7.76 12.76 1.79
N VAL A 460 7.43 13.66 2.71
CA VAL A 460 7.51 15.12 2.59
C VAL A 460 8.81 15.59 1.90
N ARG A 461 9.93 14.90 2.12
CA ARG A 461 11.23 15.25 1.54
C ARG A 461 11.26 15.19 0.01
N MET A 462 10.43 14.34 -0.61
CA MET A 462 10.37 14.19 -2.06
C MET A 462 9.41 15.18 -2.74
N ALA A 463 8.35 15.63 -2.06
CA ALA A 463 7.47 16.69 -2.56
C ALA A 463 8.21 18.02 -2.75
N PHE A 464 9.14 18.35 -1.84
CA PHE A 464 9.94 19.59 -1.93
C PHE A 464 11.01 19.59 -3.02
N ARG A 465 11.44 18.42 -3.53
CA ARG A 465 12.40 18.33 -4.65
C ARG A 465 11.81 18.74 -6.01
N CYS A 466 10.49 18.87 -6.12
CA CYS A 466 9.79 19.21 -7.36
C CYS A 466 9.56 20.72 -7.58
N PHE A 467 9.93 21.59 -6.63
CA PHE A 467 9.81 23.04 -6.79
C PHE A 467 10.96 23.63 -7.61
N LYS A 468 10.69 24.06 -8.85
CA LYS A 468 11.55 25.00 -9.60
C LYS A 468 10.70 26.16 -10.16
N PRO A 469 10.83 27.39 -9.63
CA PRO A 469 10.13 28.54 -10.20
C PRO A 469 10.99 29.24 -11.26
N SER A 470 10.40 29.51 -12.43
CA SER A 470 10.95 30.44 -13.43
C SER A 470 9.95 31.57 -13.66
N ALA A 471 10.09 32.66 -12.92
CA ALA A 471 9.43 33.93 -13.19
C ALA A 471 10.47 35.04 -13.23
N SER A 472 10.53 35.80 -14.32
CA SER A 472 11.53 36.86 -14.53
C SER A 472 11.11 38.19 -13.89
N ALA A 473 12.11 38.98 -13.51
CA ALA A 473 11.99 40.30 -12.87
C ALA A 473 11.15 41.32 -13.66
N GLU A 474 10.90 41.08 -14.95
CA GLU A 474 10.09 41.93 -15.81
C GLU A 474 8.61 41.90 -15.45
N ARG A 475 8.05 40.72 -15.10
CA ARG A 475 6.63 40.58 -14.72
C ARG A 475 6.33 41.25 -13.37
N ILE A 476 7.36 41.42 -12.55
CA ILE A 476 7.31 42.02 -11.21
C ILE A 476 7.29 43.56 -11.27
N LYS A 477 7.88 44.17 -12.31
CA LYS A 477 7.87 45.64 -12.50
C LYS A 477 6.49 46.21 -12.85
N ALA A 478 5.51 45.37 -13.18
CA ALA A 478 4.17 45.79 -13.60
C ALA A 478 3.20 46.17 -12.43
N GLY A 479 3.67 46.20 -11.18
CA GLY A 479 3.08 47.05 -10.13
C GLY A 479 1.68 46.67 -9.60
N LYS A 480 1.32 45.39 -9.53
CA LYS A 480 0.01 44.95 -9.00
C LYS A 480 0.17 44.00 -7.83
N THR A 481 0.25 44.48 -6.58
CA THR A 481 -0.27 43.75 -5.39
C THR A 481 -0.04 44.55 -4.10
N TYR A 482 -1.13 44.73 -3.35
CA TYR A 482 -1.11 45.27 -2.01
C TYR A 482 -0.40 44.28 -1.06
N ARG A 483 0.64 44.79 -0.40
CA ARG A 483 1.47 44.19 0.66
C ARG A 483 0.67 44.36 1.96
N ASP A 484 0.23 43.37 2.72
CA ASP A 484 1.04 42.47 3.54
C ASP A 484 0.22 41.27 4.08
N VAL A 485 -0.99 40.99 3.54
CA VAL A 485 -1.79 39.80 3.90
C VAL A 485 -2.66 39.37 2.72
N LEU A 486 -2.64 38.09 2.36
CA LEU A 486 -3.61 37.49 1.43
C LEU A 486 -4.74 36.86 2.26
N PHE A 487 -5.73 37.65 2.65
CA PHE A 487 -7.00 37.08 3.13
C PHE A 487 -7.88 36.78 1.92
N TYR A 488 -8.55 35.62 1.93
CA TYR A 488 -9.89 35.57 1.34
C TYR A 488 -10.89 35.20 2.43
N PRO A 489 -11.94 36.01 2.65
CA PRO A 489 -13.11 35.56 3.37
C PRO A 489 -13.79 34.47 2.54
N ASP A 490 -14.46 33.55 3.22
CA ASP A 490 -15.24 32.46 2.61
C ASP A 490 -15.94 32.92 1.31
N GLY A 491 -15.53 32.36 0.17
CA GLY A 491 -16.31 32.38 -1.07
C GLY A 491 -16.17 33.57 -2.04
N THR A 492 -15.14 34.43 -2.00
CA THR A 492 -15.12 35.63 -2.89
C THR A 492 -13.89 35.88 -3.76
N ALA A 493 -12.90 34.98 -3.80
CA ALA A 493 -11.82 35.07 -4.79
C ALA A 493 -12.29 34.60 -6.17
N THR A 494 -13.14 35.35 -6.87
CA THR A 494 -13.44 35.04 -8.27
C THR A 494 -12.19 35.28 -9.09
N TRP A 495 -11.69 34.23 -9.73
CA TRP A 495 -10.64 34.33 -10.75
C TRP A 495 -11.03 35.39 -11.80
N SER A 496 -10.06 36.19 -12.26
CA SER A 496 -10.33 37.27 -13.22
C SER A 496 -10.54 36.69 -14.62
N PRO A 497 -11.68 36.96 -15.29
CA PRO A 497 -11.98 36.48 -16.65
C PRO A 497 -10.97 36.91 -17.73
N LEU A 498 -10.10 37.87 -17.40
CA LEU A 498 -9.07 38.40 -18.29
C LEU A 498 -7.77 37.61 -18.26
N GLN A 499 -7.57 36.71 -17.29
CA GLN A 499 -6.43 35.79 -17.28
C GLN A 499 -6.80 34.55 -18.12
N PRO A 500 -5.83 33.86 -18.75
CA PRO A 500 -6.11 32.57 -19.39
C PRO A 500 -6.26 31.47 -18.34
N LEU A 501 -7.30 30.64 -18.41
CA LEU A 501 -7.56 29.64 -17.35
C LEU A 501 -6.43 28.61 -17.28
N GLY A 502 -5.85 28.21 -18.42
CA GLY A 502 -4.69 27.32 -18.47
C GLY A 502 -3.40 27.92 -17.91
N SER A 503 -3.39 29.20 -17.52
CA SER A 503 -2.28 29.80 -16.76
C SER A 503 -2.38 29.60 -15.25
N MET A 504 -3.51 29.07 -14.74
CA MET A 504 -3.65 28.67 -13.33
C MET A 504 -2.85 27.39 -13.07
N MET A 505 -1.91 27.47 -12.14
CA MET A 505 -1.04 26.35 -11.74
C MET A 505 -1.58 25.55 -10.54
N HIS A 506 -2.85 25.73 -10.18
CA HIS A 506 -3.45 25.16 -8.98
C HIS A 506 -4.89 24.67 -9.28
N PRO A 507 -5.38 23.68 -8.52
CA PRO A 507 -6.71 23.14 -8.76
C PRO A 507 -7.78 24.17 -8.37
N PHE A 508 -8.97 24.01 -8.92
CA PHE A 508 -10.10 24.90 -8.67
C PHE A 508 -11.42 24.16 -8.69
N LEU A 509 -12.44 24.77 -8.09
CA LEU A 509 -13.83 24.32 -8.21
C LEU A 509 -14.52 25.04 -9.36
N LEU A 510 -15.42 24.33 -10.05
CA LEU A 510 -16.33 24.91 -11.04
C LEU A 510 -17.74 24.96 -10.49
N LEU A 511 -18.22 26.16 -10.19
CA LEU A 511 -19.56 26.40 -9.65
C LEU A 511 -20.47 26.95 -10.74
N ASN A 512 -21.55 26.25 -11.08
CA ASN A 512 -22.55 26.78 -12.01
C ASN A 512 -23.27 27.97 -11.36
N LYS A 513 -23.25 29.14 -11.99
CA LYS A 513 -23.76 30.37 -11.39
C LYS A 513 -25.27 30.34 -11.16
N LYS A 514 -26.04 29.76 -12.07
CA LYS A 514 -27.52 29.75 -11.99
C LYS A 514 -28.01 28.80 -10.91
N THR A 515 -27.46 27.59 -10.86
CA THR A 515 -27.95 26.55 -9.94
C THR A 515 -27.17 26.49 -8.63
N SER A 516 -26.05 27.22 -8.51
CA SER A 516 -25.12 27.12 -7.38
C SER A 516 -24.67 25.66 -7.10
N ALA A 517 -24.49 24.88 -8.16
CA ALA A 517 -24.05 23.48 -8.08
C ALA A 517 -22.62 23.33 -8.64
N TYR A 518 -21.82 22.50 -7.99
CA TYR A 518 -20.43 22.23 -8.34
C TYR A 518 -20.35 21.11 -9.36
N LEU A 519 -19.56 21.31 -10.42
CA LEU A 519 -19.24 20.25 -11.37
C LEU A 519 -18.50 19.12 -10.65
N THR A 520 -19.07 17.92 -10.73
CA THR A 520 -18.65 16.74 -9.97
C THR A 520 -18.63 15.52 -10.90
N PHE A 521 -17.75 14.58 -10.62
CA PHE A 521 -17.54 13.32 -11.28
C PHE A 521 -17.41 12.23 -10.21
N ASP A 522 -18.26 11.21 -10.25
CA ASP A 522 -18.26 10.12 -9.25
C ASP A 522 -17.42 8.90 -9.65
N GLY A 523 -16.58 9.03 -10.67
CA GLY A 523 -15.88 7.92 -11.31
C GLY A 523 -16.67 7.28 -12.46
N THR A 524 -17.97 7.55 -12.59
CA THR A 524 -18.83 6.98 -13.65
C THR A 524 -19.51 8.04 -14.50
N GLN A 525 -20.03 9.11 -13.90
CA GLN A 525 -20.83 10.14 -14.56
C GLN A 525 -20.43 11.52 -14.08
N VAL A 526 -20.49 12.49 -15.00
CA VAL A 526 -20.31 13.91 -14.69
C VAL A 526 -21.69 14.51 -14.46
N PHE A 527 -21.85 15.15 -13.31
CA PHE A 527 -23.08 15.83 -12.90
C PHE A 527 -22.71 17.12 -12.14
N ALA A 528 -23.71 17.88 -11.71
CA ALA A 528 -23.47 18.98 -10.78
C ALA A 528 -24.26 18.77 -9.48
N SER A 529 -23.60 18.95 -8.34
CA SER A 529 -24.19 18.73 -7.02
C SER A 529 -24.06 19.95 -6.12
N SER A 530 -24.96 20.08 -5.14
CA SER A 530 -24.83 21.12 -4.13
C SER A 530 -23.60 20.86 -3.23
N ALA A 531 -23.04 21.91 -2.62
CA ALA A 531 -21.95 21.78 -1.63
C ALA A 531 -22.31 20.82 -0.47
N ARG A 532 -23.60 20.64 -0.18
CA ARG A 532 -24.09 19.81 0.92
C ARG A 532 -23.99 18.31 0.59
N ASP A 533 -24.23 17.94 -0.66
CA ASP A 533 -24.33 16.53 -1.07
C ASP A 533 -22.97 15.95 -1.39
N ARG A 534 -22.10 16.74 -2.02
CA ARG A 534 -20.68 16.42 -2.19
C ARG A 534 -19.86 17.71 -2.11
N PRO A 535 -18.89 17.81 -1.18
CA PRO A 535 -18.01 18.96 -1.11
C PRO A 535 -17.23 19.04 -2.43
N GLY A 536 -17.28 20.23 -3.06
CA GLY A 536 -16.92 20.46 -4.45
C GLY A 536 -15.63 19.79 -4.89
N GLN A 537 -15.72 19.07 -6.00
CA GLN A 537 -14.60 18.36 -6.59
C GLN A 537 -13.65 19.30 -7.33
N LEU A 538 -12.36 19.00 -7.23
CA LEU A 538 -11.30 19.82 -7.82
C LEU A 538 -11.10 19.51 -9.31
N TRP A 539 -10.72 20.53 -10.07
CA TRP A 539 -10.43 20.46 -11.51
C TRP A 539 -9.13 21.19 -11.85
N TRP A 540 -8.48 20.74 -12.92
CA TRP A 540 -7.28 21.32 -13.52
C TRP A 540 -7.58 21.83 -14.94
N ALA A 541 -6.98 22.97 -15.29
CA ALA A 541 -6.91 23.46 -16.67
C ALA A 541 -5.49 23.24 -17.19
N VAL A 542 -5.24 22.10 -17.85
CA VAL A 542 -3.91 21.74 -18.37
C VAL A 542 -3.66 22.47 -19.68
N PRO A 543 -2.72 23.42 -19.77
CA PRO A 543 -2.54 24.26 -20.96
C PRO A 543 -2.08 23.44 -22.18
N GLU A 544 -2.78 23.58 -23.30
CA GLU A 544 -2.35 23.05 -24.61
C GLU A 544 -1.62 24.09 -25.45
N SER A 545 -1.86 25.38 -25.18
CA SER A 545 -1.17 26.49 -25.83
C SER A 545 -0.19 27.19 -24.86
N PRO A 546 0.91 27.79 -25.36
CA PRO A 546 1.81 28.60 -24.54
C PRO A 546 1.15 29.82 -23.91
N ALA A 547 0.05 30.30 -24.49
CA ALA A 547 -0.74 31.41 -23.97
C ALA A 547 -1.69 30.98 -22.85
N GLY A 548 -1.96 29.68 -22.68
CA GLY A 548 -2.89 29.14 -21.68
C GLY A 548 -4.37 29.42 -21.97
N ASP A 549 -4.69 29.93 -23.16
CA ASP A 549 -6.05 30.22 -23.62
C ASP A 549 -6.80 28.97 -24.09
N VAL A 550 -6.06 27.95 -24.51
CA VAL A 550 -6.56 26.61 -24.83
C VAL A 550 -5.99 25.60 -23.83
N PHE A 551 -6.85 24.77 -23.25
CA PHE A 551 -6.48 23.82 -22.21
C PHE A 551 -7.34 22.56 -22.24
N VAL A 552 -6.85 21.46 -21.67
CA VAL A 552 -7.68 20.30 -21.34
C VAL A 552 -8.24 20.49 -19.94
N LEU A 553 -9.55 20.32 -19.78
CA LEU A 553 -10.19 20.36 -18.47
C LEU A 553 -10.18 18.94 -17.88
N GLN A 554 -9.46 18.75 -16.78
CA GLN A 554 -9.22 17.44 -16.17
C GLN A 554 -9.71 17.44 -14.73
N ASN A 555 -10.46 16.40 -14.35
CA ASN A 555 -10.86 16.21 -12.95
C ASN A 555 -9.62 15.91 -12.09
N ALA A 556 -9.46 16.55 -10.94
CA ALA A 556 -8.24 16.44 -10.14
C ALA A 556 -8.12 15.14 -9.34
N ASP A 557 -9.24 14.48 -9.00
CA ASP A 557 -9.24 13.28 -8.15
C ASP A 557 -9.21 11.98 -8.97
N HIS A 558 -9.66 12.03 -10.21
CA HIS A 558 -9.75 10.88 -11.10
C HIS A 558 -8.85 11.00 -12.34
N LEU A 559 -8.20 12.16 -12.53
CA LEU A 559 -7.42 12.55 -13.72
C LEU A 559 -8.05 12.22 -15.07
N CYS A 560 -9.37 12.20 -15.11
CA CYS A 560 -10.14 11.99 -16.33
C CYS A 560 -10.40 13.34 -17.02
N ASN A 561 -10.19 13.37 -18.34
CA ASN A 561 -10.44 14.53 -19.18
C ASN A 561 -11.93 14.67 -19.44
N LEU A 562 -12.45 15.88 -19.25
CA LEU A 562 -13.82 16.20 -19.62
C LEU A 562 -13.94 16.22 -21.15
N ARG A 563 -14.86 15.41 -21.67
CA ARG A 563 -15.13 15.24 -23.09
C ARG A 563 -16.62 15.37 -23.36
N VAL A 564 -16.91 15.88 -24.55
CA VAL A 564 -18.22 15.87 -25.17
C VAL A 564 -18.32 14.62 -26.03
N GLU A 565 -19.36 13.82 -25.78
CA GLU A 565 -19.68 12.59 -26.52
C GLU A 565 -21.05 12.72 -27.19
N ASP A 566 -21.16 12.09 -28.36
CA ASP A 566 -22.48 11.87 -28.95
C ASP A 566 -23.24 10.86 -28.08
N PRO A 567 -24.52 11.11 -27.78
CA PRO A 567 -25.29 10.20 -26.92
C PRO A 567 -25.34 8.80 -27.55
N ALA A 568 -25.02 7.78 -26.76
CA ALA A 568 -24.93 6.38 -27.21
C ALA A 568 -26.27 5.77 -27.68
N TRP A 569 -27.36 6.53 -27.60
CA TRP A 569 -28.72 6.13 -27.94
C TRP A 569 -29.45 7.29 -28.62
N PHE A 570 -30.44 6.99 -29.47
CA PHE A 570 -31.36 7.98 -30.05
C PHE A 570 -32.15 8.67 -28.93
N SER A 571 -31.55 9.64 -28.27
CA SER A 571 -32.26 10.56 -27.40
C SER A 571 -32.91 11.63 -28.29
N PRO A 572 -34.21 11.92 -28.13
CA PRO A 572 -34.83 13.08 -28.76
C PRO A 572 -34.20 14.41 -28.28
N ASP A 573 -33.44 14.36 -27.19
CA ASP A 573 -32.61 15.44 -26.72
C ASP A 573 -31.35 15.58 -27.59
N ARG A 574 -31.25 16.70 -28.31
CA ARG A 574 -30.10 17.02 -29.17
C ARG A 574 -28.85 17.43 -28.37
N ARG A 575 -28.96 17.57 -27.05
CA ARG A 575 -27.83 17.93 -26.18
C ARG A 575 -26.82 16.79 -26.12
N LYS A 576 -25.55 17.13 -26.32
CA LYS A 576 -24.47 16.14 -26.23
C LYS A 576 -24.18 15.84 -24.76
N ALA A 577 -23.91 14.57 -24.47
CA ALA A 577 -23.51 14.16 -23.15
C ALA A 577 -22.07 14.60 -22.89
N ILE A 578 -21.75 14.91 -21.64
CA ILE A 578 -20.37 15.02 -21.20
C ILE A 578 -19.99 13.79 -20.40
N ARG A 579 -18.74 13.35 -20.56
CA ARG A 579 -18.14 12.31 -19.76
C ARG A 579 -16.72 12.69 -19.38
N CYS A 580 -16.27 12.11 -18.28
CA CYS A 580 -14.87 12.11 -17.93
C CYS A 580 -14.28 10.78 -18.39
N THR A 581 -13.22 10.82 -19.19
CA THR A 581 -12.53 9.61 -19.67
C THR A 581 -11.03 9.74 -19.47
N ALA A 582 -10.34 8.62 -19.36
CA ALA A 582 -8.87 8.58 -19.35
C ALA A 582 -8.25 8.72 -20.75
N GLU A 583 -9.04 8.97 -21.81
CA GLU A 583 -8.53 9.04 -23.18
C GLU A 583 -7.61 10.25 -23.41
N VAL A 584 -6.48 9.99 -24.09
CA VAL A 584 -5.46 10.98 -24.49
C VAL A 584 -5.29 10.95 -26.02
N PRO A 585 -5.24 12.10 -26.72
CA PRO A 585 -5.33 13.46 -26.17
C PRO A 585 -6.74 13.77 -25.63
N GLY A 586 -6.81 14.63 -24.62
CA GLY A 586 -8.06 15.19 -24.12
C GLY A 586 -8.72 16.07 -25.19
N GLN A 587 -9.97 16.49 -24.95
CA GLN A 587 -10.60 17.51 -25.78
C GLN A 587 -10.17 18.89 -25.32
N SER A 588 -10.08 19.82 -26.27
CA SER A 588 -9.52 21.14 -26.08
C SER A 588 -10.64 22.09 -25.70
N TRP A 589 -10.47 22.77 -24.60
CA TRP A 589 -11.41 23.73 -24.05
C TRP A 589 -10.81 25.13 -24.10
N LYS A 590 -11.68 26.12 -24.28
CA LYS A 590 -11.36 27.53 -24.20
C LYS A 590 -12.31 28.20 -23.21
N ALA A 591 -11.76 28.97 -22.28
CA ALA A 591 -12.55 29.78 -21.36
C ALA A 591 -12.88 31.11 -22.04
N GLU A 592 -14.16 31.37 -22.25
CA GLU A 592 -14.65 32.63 -22.79
C GLU A 592 -15.30 33.46 -21.68
N PRO A 593 -14.85 34.71 -21.45
CA PRO A 593 -15.48 35.58 -20.48
C PRO A 593 -16.92 35.86 -20.90
N CYS A 594 -17.87 35.77 -19.95
CA CYS A 594 -19.27 36.11 -20.21
C CYS A 594 -19.73 37.26 -19.30
N GLU A 595 -20.24 36.95 -18.12
CA GLU A 595 -20.63 37.92 -17.10
C GLU A 595 -19.48 38.16 -16.10
N GLU A 596 -19.59 39.22 -15.30
CA GLU A 596 -18.61 39.52 -14.25
C GLU A 596 -18.35 38.30 -13.34
N GLY A 597 -17.08 37.92 -13.22
CA GLY A 597 -16.61 36.77 -12.44
C GLY A 597 -16.94 35.39 -13.02
N CYS A 598 -17.42 35.31 -14.26
CA CYS A 598 -17.89 34.06 -14.87
C CYS A 598 -17.22 33.78 -16.22
N ILE A 599 -17.15 32.48 -16.54
CA ILE A 599 -16.70 31.99 -17.83
C ILE A 599 -17.72 31.03 -18.44
N ARG A 600 -17.64 30.89 -19.76
CA ARG A 600 -18.18 29.74 -20.48
C ARG A 600 -17.02 28.88 -20.97
N LEU A 601 -17.15 27.58 -20.82
CA LEU A 601 -16.13 26.62 -21.24
C LEU A 601 -16.55 26.08 -22.61
N GLN A 602 -15.93 26.55 -23.68
CA GLN A 602 -16.20 26.10 -25.04
C GLN A 602 -15.30 24.91 -25.40
N ASN A 603 -15.90 23.81 -25.81
CA ASN A 603 -15.20 22.71 -26.43
C ASN A 603 -14.88 23.05 -27.89
N LEU A 604 -13.60 23.10 -28.25
CA LEU A 604 -13.15 23.54 -29.57
C LEU A 604 -13.42 22.49 -30.67
N GLN A 605 -13.52 21.21 -30.33
CA GLN A 605 -13.81 20.15 -31.31
C GLN A 605 -15.27 20.20 -31.77
N HIS A 606 -16.20 20.46 -30.86
CA HIS A 606 -17.64 20.43 -31.16
C HIS A 606 -18.26 21.83 -31.30
N GLY A 607 -17.55 22.90 -30.91
CA GLY A 607 -18.09 24.26 -30.91
C GLY A 607 -19.18 24.50 -29.86
N GLN A 608 -19.27 23.64 -28.85
CA GLN A 608 -20.33 23.62 -27.83
C GLN A 608 -19.81 24.04 -26.46
N TYR A 609 -20.67 24.59 -25.61
CA TYR A 609 -20.33 25.05 -24.27
C TYR A 609 -20.80 24.08 -23.19
N LEU A 610 -19.99 23.92 -22.14
CA LEU A 610 -20.38 23.17 -20.94
C LEU A 610 -21.60 23.81 -20.27
N TYR A 611 -22.60 23.00 -19.97
CA TYR A 611 -23.93 23.44 -19.54
C TYR A 611 -24.45 22.58 -18.38
N TYR A 612 -25.25 23.18 -17.48
CA TYR A 612 -26.04 22.45 -16.49
C TYR A 612 -27.35 23.16 -16.16
N ASP A 613 -28.50 22.50 -16.38
CA ASP A 613 -29.84 23.09 -16.17
C ASP A 613 -30.53 22.80 -14.84
N GLY A 614 -29.84 22.12 -13.93
CA GLY A 614 -30.44 21.62 -12.69
C GLY A 614 -30.82 20.15 -12.74
N PHE A 615 -30.84 19.53 -13.91
CA PHE A 615 -31.14 18.10 -14.09
C PHE A 615 -30.07 17.37 -14.89
N PHE A 616 -29.53 18.00 -15.93
CA PHE A 616 -28.61 17.40 -16.87
C PHE A 616 -27.36 18.27 -17.05
N THR A 617 -26.20 17.64 -16.92
CA THR A 617 -24.90 18.25 -17.23
C THR A 617 -24.45 17.75 -18.60
N GLY A 618 -24.14 18.67 -19.52
CA GLY A 618 -23.90 18.34 -20.93
C GLY A 618 -23.17 19.44 -21.68
N ALA A 619 -23.18 19.35 -23.02
CA ALA A 619 -22.68 20.40 -23.90
C ALA A 619 -23.76 20.87 -24.87
N PHE A 620 -23.84 22.20 -25.07
CA PHE A 620 -24.86 22.84 -25.90
C PHE A 620 -24.27 23.97 -26.73
N ASP A 621 -24.72 24.10 -27.97
CA ASP A 621 -24.23 25.06 -28.97
C ASP A 621 -24.77 26.48 -28.77
N GLU A 622 -26.01 26.63 -28.35
CA GLU A 622 -26.61 27.95 -28.15
C GLU A 622 -26.20 28.57 -26.81
N ALA A 623 -25.80 29.83 -26.83
CA ALA A 623 -25.46 30.60 -25.64
C ALA A 623 -26.63 30.65 -24.65
N HIS A 624 -26.48 30.05 -23.47
CA HIS A 624 -27.51 30.00 -22.43
C HIS A 624 -26.95 30.39 -21.05
N PRO A 625 -27.72 31.04 -20.16
CA PRO A 625 -27.26 31.39 -18.81
C PRO A 625 -26.71 30.21 -18.00
N ASP A 626 -27.22 29.00 -18.23
CA ASP A 626 -26.81 27.80 -17.50
C ASP A 626 -25.46 27.23 -17.98
N GLN A 627 -24.77 27.96 -18.88
CA GLN A 627 -23.38 27.75 -19.28
C GLN A 627 -22.38 28.64 -18.51
N ASN A 628 -22.87 29.50 -17.63
CA ASN A 628 -22.01 30.42 -16.88
C ASN A 628 -21.45 29.72 -15.62
N TRP A 629 -20.13 29.54 -15.58
CA TRP A 629 -19.39 28.90 -14.48
C TRP A 629 -18.50 29.91 -13.76
N GLN A 630 -18.42 29.79 -12.44
CA GLN A 630 -17.46 30.49 -11.60
C GLN A 630 -16.30 29.55 -11.28
N VAL A 631 -15.08 30.07 -11.40
CA VAL A 631 -13.84 29.35 -11.06
C VAL A 631 -13.40 29.80 -9.67
N LEU A 632 -13.32 28.84 -8.74
CA LEU A 632 -12.94 29.08 -7.35
C LEU A 632 -11.60 28.39 -7.05
N PRO A 633 -10.46 29.12 -7.07
CA PRO A 633 -9.14 28.58 -6.77
C PRO A 633 -9.03 27.92 -5.39
N GLN A 634 -8.27 26.83 -5.28
CA GLN A 634 -7.91 26.19 -4.00
C GLN A 634 -6.38 26.15 -3.88
N VAL A 635 -5.79 27.06 -3.11
CA VAL A 635 -4.33 27.26 -3.00
C VAL A 635 -3.90 27.11 -1.53
N PRO A 636 -2.75 26.46 -1.22
CA PRO A 636 -2.19 26.50 0.13
C PRO A 636 -1.92 27.94 0.56
N PHE A 637 -2.36 28.26 1.78
CA PHE A 637 -2.32 29.61 2.35
C PHE A 637 -0.94 29.90 2.97
N TYR A 638 -0.43 31.12 2.81
CA TYR A 638 0.86 31.56 3.38
C TYR A 638 0.69 32.79 4.27
N LEU A 639 1.19 32.70 5.51
CA LEU A 639 1.32 33.82 6.44
C LEU A 639 2.80 34.07 6.72
N GLY A 640 3.34 35.23 6.33
CA GLY A 640 4.72 35.54 6.66
C GLY A 640 5.26 36.82 6.04
N GLY A 641 6.52 37.08 6.33
CA GLY A 641 7.23 38.23 5.77
C GLY A 641 7.41 38.12 4.26
N PHE A 642 7.43 39.28 3.61
CA PHE A 642 7.85 39.44 2.23
C PHE A 642 9.00 40.43 2.18
N LYS A 643 10.01 40.14 1.36
CA LYS A 643 11.00 41.14 0.95
C LYS A 643 10.77 41.40 -0.53
N GLU A 644 10.37 42.63 -0.83
CA GLU A 644 9.90 43.06 -2.15
C GLU A 644 8.63 42.32 -2.61
N THR A 645 8.78 41.20 -3.30
CA THR A 645 7.69 40.33 -3.81
C THR A 645 7.93 38.85 -3.51
N ALA A 646 9.07 38.51 -2.91
CA ALA A 646 9.41 37.14 -2.61
C ALA A 646 9.19 36.86 -1.11
N MET A 647 8.53 35.74 -0.81
CA MET A 647 8.35 35.26 0.57
C MET A 647 9.72 35.17 1.24
N SER A 648 9.93 35.92 2.32
CA SER A 648 11.22 36.07 2.97
C SER A 648 11.06 36.39 4.45
N GLY A 649 11.95 35.85 5.29
CA GLY A 649 11.82 35.93 6.75
C GLY A 649 10.99 34.79 7.30
N LYS A 650 10.41 34.96 8.50
CA LYS A 650 9.56 33.94 9.11
C LYS A 650 8.20 33.87 8.41
N GLY A 651 7.76 32.67 8.10
CA GLY A 651 6.47 32.42 7.48
C GLY A 651 5.93 31.03 7.77
N GLN A 652 4.66 30.82 7.42
CA GLN A 652 3.92 29.61 7.65
C GLN A 652 3.05 29.29 6.44
N PHE A 653 3.15 28.08 5.92
CA PHE A 653 2.21 27.54 4.94
C PHE A 653 1.15 26.71 5.65
N PHE A 654 -0.03 26.63 5.04
CA PHE A 654 -1.14 25.84 5.53
C PHE A 654 -1.71 24.94 4.43
N TRP A 655 -2.13 23.76 4.84
CA TRP A 655 -2.95 22.85 4.07
C TRP A 655 -4.34 23.47 3.78
N PRO A 656 -5.08 22.99 2.77
CA PRO A 656 -6.44 23.47 2.48
C PRO A 656 -7.41 23.32 3.65
N ASN A 657 -7.19 22.35 4.53
CA ASN A 657 -7.99 22.14 5.76
C ASN A 657 -7.63 23.11 6.90
N GLY A 658 -6.70 24.05 6.68
CA GLY A 658 -6.25 25.04 7.67
C GLY A 658 -5.17 24.53 8.63
N ALA A 659 -4.72 23.28 8.53
CA ALA A 659 -3.59 22.78 9.30
C ALA A 659 -2.27 23.42 8.83
N PRO A 660 -1.28 23.68 9.71
CA PRO A 660 0.06 24.08 9.28
C PRO A 660 0.65 23.02 8.36
N LEU A 661 1.27 23.42 7.25
CA LEU A 661 2.11 22.57 6.41
C LEU A 661 3.59 22.78 6.77
N PHE A 662 4.00 24.04 6.88
CA PHE A 662 5.38 24.40 7.16
C PHE A 662 5.40 25.66 8.02
N LYS A 663 6.31 25.74 9.00
CA LYS A 663 6.53 26.94 9.80
C LYS A 663 8.03 27.17 9.98
N GLY A 664 8.56 28.23 9.37
CA GLY A 664 10.00 28.44 9.33
C GLY A 664 10.45 29.70 8.62
N HIS A 665 11.72 29.75 8.24
CA HIS A 665 12.33 30.84 7.50
C HIS A 665 12.32 30.57 6.01
N LEU A 666 12.10 31.63 5.25
CA LEU A 666 12.20 31.67 3.81
C LEU A 666 13.18 32.76 3.37
N LYS A 667 13.75 32.60 2.18
CA LYS A 667 14.55 33.64 1.53
C LYS A 667 14.37 33.57 0.02
N GLY A 668 13.76 34.62 -0.54
CA GLY A 668 13.54 34.68 -1.98
C GLY A 668 12.55 33.63 -2.47
N GLY A 669 11.53 33.27 -1.67
CA GLY A 669 10.56 32.22 -1.99
C GLY A 669 11.04 30.79 -1.75
N LYS A 670 12.33 30.60 -1.39
CA LYS A 670 12.87 29.29 -1.01
C LYS A 670 12.71 29.07 0.49
N LEU A 671 12.31 27.86 0.88
CA LEU A 671 12.41 27.41 2.27
C LEU A 671 13.90 27.37 2.65
N LEU A 672 14.24 27.88 3.82
CA LEU A 672 15.59 27.78 4.37
C LEU A 672 15.62 26.73 5.48
N ASP A 673 14.81 26.92 6.50
CA ASP A 673 14.73 26.04 7.66
C ASP A 673 13.37 26.17 8.32
N GLY A 674 12.85 25.09 8.92
CA GLY A 674 11.59 25.15 9.65
C GLY A 674 11.01 23.80 10.01
N PHE A 675 9.91 23.84 10.76
CA PHE A 675 9.13 22.68 11.11
C PHE A 675 8.18 22.31 9.98
N VAL A 676 8.07 21.02 9.68
CA VAL A 676 7.12 20.49 8.70
C VAL A 676 6.06 19.66 9.40
N PHE A 677 4.82 19.79 8.96
CA PHE A 677 3.65 19.16 9.56
C PHE A 677 2.82 18.44 8.50
N ASP A 678 2.17 17.33 8.84
CA ASP A 678 1.15 16.71 7.99
C ASP A 678 -0.22 17.41 8.10
N GLU A 679 -1.18 16.96 7.29
CA GLU A 679 -2.56 17.46 7.27
C GLU A 679 -3.30 17.27 8.61
N ARG A 680 -2.77 16.44 9.51
CA ARG A 680 -3.32 16.18 10.86
C ARG A 680 -2.65 17.04 11.94
N CYS A 681 -1.83 18.02 11.55
CA CYS A 681 -1.00 18.86 12.44
C CYS A 681 0.09 18.10 13.20
N ILE A 682 0.54 16.93 12.73
CA ILE A 682 1.65 16.19 13.34
C ILE A 682 2.97 16.73 12.80
N CYS A 683 3.85 17.19 13.69
CA CYS A 683 5.17 17.70 13.33
C CYS A 683 6.13 16.54 12.98
N HIS A 684 6.64 16.54 11.75
CA HIS A 684 7.60 15.53 11.27
C HIS A 684 9.06 15.86 11.58
N GLY A 685 9.32 17.04 12.14
CA GLY A 685 10.66 17.47 12.48
C GLY A 685 11.01 18.85 11.99
N HIS A 686 12.21 19.28 12.37
CA HIS A 686 12.83 20.49 11.85
C HIS A 686 13.74 20.12 10.68
N PHE A 687 13.54 20.80 9.55
CA PHE A 687 14.24 20.55 8.30
C PHE A 687 14.96 21.81 7.85
N SER A 688 16.16 21.63 7.32
CA SER A 688 16.92 22.63 6.58
C SER A 688 16.91 22.27 5.11
N PHE A 689 16.62 23.23 4.25
CA PHE A 689 16.37 23.02 2.83
C PHE A 689 17.56 23.56 2.04
N THR A 690 18.42 22.66 1.59
CA THR A 690 19.59 22.98 0.76
C THR A 690 19.33 22.67 -0.71
N GLU A 691 20.27 22.99 -1.60
CA GLU A 691 20.13 22.68 -3.03
C GLU A 691 20.12 21.17 -3.31
N ASP A 692 20.69 20.36 -2.41
CA ASP A 692 20.69 18.89 -2.48
C ASP A 692 19.39 18.26 -1.91
N GLY A 693 18.50 19.10 -1.39
CA GLY A 693 17.19 18.75 -0.84
C GLY A 693 17.05 19.03 0.66
N PRO A 694 15.94 18.59 1.27
CA PRO A 694 15.70 18.75 2.69
C PRO A 694 16.57 17.81 3.52
N ILE A 695 17.38 18.40 4.40
CA ILE A 695 18.20 17.74 5.41
C ILE A 695 17.46 17.87 6.74
N LEU A 696 17.35 16.77 7.47
CA LEU A 696 16.85 16.82 8.84
C LEU A 696 17.94 17.52 9.68
N GLU A 697 17.64 18.71 10.19
CA GLU A 697 18.61 19.52 10.95
C GLU A 697 17.97 20.09 12.19
N GLY A 698 18.73 20.17 13.26
CA GLY A 698 18.22 20.58 14.57
C GLY A 698 17.55 19.42 15.31
N LEU A 699 16.94 19.76 16.44
CA LEU A 699 16.48 18.78 17.41
C LEU A 699 15.08 18.28 17.08
N GLN A 700 14.95 16.96 16.94
CA GLN A 700 13.71 16.32 16.50
C GLN A 700 12.76 16.10 17.68
N PRO A 701 11.43 16.22 17.47
CA PRO A 701 10.44 15.96 18.51
C PRO A 701 10.58 14.58 19.16
N ASP A 702 11.07 13.59 18.40
CA ASP A 702 11.13 12.18 18.82
C ASP A 702 12.51 11.76 19.36
N GLU A 703 13.61 12.42 18.96
CA GLU A 703 14.97 12.07 19.41
C GLU A 703 15.24 12.43 20.88
N ALA A 704 14.43 13.31 21.48
CA ALA A 704 14.59 13.70 22.88
C ALA A 704 13.94 12.72 23.88
N VAL A 705 13.24 11.68 23.40
CA VAL A 705 12.43 10.78 24.26
C VAL A 705 13.13 9.46 24.55
N GLU A 706 14.01 8.98 23.65
CA GLU A 706 14.77 7.75 23.89
C GLU A 706 15.94 7.98 24.87
N GLY A 707 15.68 7.72 26.15
CA GLY A 707 16.71 7.60 27.20
C GLY A 707 16.64 8.61 28.33
N GLN A 708 15.82 9.67 28.21
CA GLN A 708 15.72 10.70 29.25
C GLN A 708 14.64 10.36 30.29
N THR A 709 14.99 9.48 31.23
CA THR A 709 14.09 8.99 32.29
C THR A 709 13.87 9.99 33.42
N ALA A 710 14.76 10.98 33.57
CA ALA A 710 14.74 11.95 34.67
C ALA A 710 14.48 13.39 34.18
N CYS A 711 13.79 14.16 35.02
CA CYS A 711 13.48 15.57 34.85
C CYS A 711 14.76 16.39 34.92
N LEU A 712 14.99 17.21 33.89
CA LEU A 712 16.17 18.09 33.78
C LEU A 712 16.33 19.11 34.93
N LEU A 713 15.30 19.32 35.75
CA LEU A 713 15.27 20.33 36.79
C LEU A 713 15.34 19.78 38.22
N CYS A 714 14.88 18.55 38.43
CA CYS A 714 14.77 17.98 39.78
C CYS A 714 15.03 16.48 39.85
N GLU A 715 15.47 15.86 38.75
CA GLU A 715 15.83 14.44 38.64
C GLU A 715 14.69 13.44 38.89
N GLN A 716 13.47 13.90 39.19
CA GLN A 716 12.26 13.06 39.27
C GLN A 716 11.88 12.50 37.90
N PRO A 717 11.06 11.43 37.80
CA PRO A 717 10.64 10.87 36.50
C PRO A 717 10.13 11.96 35.53
N SER A 718 10.69 11.97 34.32
CA SER A 718 10.31 12.94 33.28
C SER A 718 8.90 12.67 32.77
N MET A 719 8.23 13.68 32.21
CA MET A 719 6.92 13.49 31.60
C MET A 719 6.95 12.48 30.44
N ALA A 720 8.12 12.23 29.83
CA ALA A 720 8.30 11.17 28.83
C ALA A 720 7.94 9.81 29.41
N THR A 721 8.44 9.49 30.61
CA THR A 721 8.09 8.26 31.33
C THR A 721 6.62 8.19 31.75
N MET A 722 5.94 9.33 31.82
CA MET A 722 4.53 9.45 32.19
C MET A 722 3.59 9.50 30.97
N GLY A 723 4.11 9.43 29.73
CA GLY A 723 3.33 9.61 28.50
C GLY A 723 2.72 11.01 28.37
N LYS A 724 3.43 12.03 28.83
CA LYS A 724 3.00 13.44 28.80
C LYS A 724 4.07 14.31 28.14
N ALA A 725 3.67 15.47 27.62
CA ALA A 725 4.57 16.44 27.03
C ALA A 725 4.07 17.89 27.20
N LEU A 726 4.99 18.85 27.10
CA LEU A 726 4.71 20.28 27.11
C LEU A 726 4.00 20.72 25.84
N LYS A 727 2.98 21.59 25.95
CA LYS A 727 2.39 22.30 24.82
C LYS A 727 3.08 23.65 24.60
N PRO A 728 3.29 24.08 23.34
CA PRO A 728 2.97 23.37 22.08
C PRO A 728 4.12 22.51 21.53
N CYS A 729 5.27 22.48 22.21
CA CYS A 729 6.51 21.98 21.63
C CYS A 729 6.75 20.48 21.77
N ASN A 730 5.85 19.73 22.40
CA ASN A 730 5.89 18.29 22.65
C ASN A 730 7.15 17.74 23.36
N HIS A 731 7.96 18.61 23.98
CA HIS A 731 9.10 18.16 24.78
C HIS A 731 8.63 17.58 26.12
N ALA A 732 9.25 16.48 26.54
CA ALA A 732 8.83 15.71 27.71
C ALA A 732 9.93 15.58 28.80
N GLY A 733 11.02 16.33 28.66
CA GLY A 733 12.20 16.28 29.55
C GLY A 733 12.05 16.92 30.95
N THR A 734 10.89 17.47 31.29
CA THR A 734 10.56 17.93 32.65
C THR A 734 9.54 17.00 33.29
N CYS A 735 9.49 16.91 34.62
CA CYS A 735 8.34 16.32 35.31
C CYS A 735 7.16 17.30 35.32
N GLU A 736 5.95 16.80 35.55
CA GLU A 736 4.72 17.61 35.56
C GLU A 736 4.77 18.75 36.60
N ALA A 737 5.33 18.48 37.78
CA ALA A 737 5.49 19.49 38.82
C ALA A 737 6.43 20.64 38.39
N CYS A 738 7.55 20.32 37.74
CA CYS A 738 8.48 21.33 37.24
C CYS A 738 7.92 22.07 36.03
N ALA A 739 7.16 21.40 35.16
CA ALA A 739 6.49 22.02 34.01
C ALA A 739 5.57 23.18 34.41
N THR A 740 4.89 23.09 35.56
CA THR A 740 4.04 24.19 36.08
C THR A 740 4.83 25.39 36.61
N LYS A 741 6.12 25.22 36.92
CA LYS A 741 6.96 26.26 37.54
C LYS A 741 7.79 27.04 36.52
N VAL A 742 7.97 26.50 35.33
CA VAL A 742 8.74 27.14 34.25
C VAL A 742 7.79 27.82 33.27
N ARG A 743 8.14 29.05 32.86
CA ARG A 743 7.36 29.82 31.87
C ARG A 743 7.66 29.42 30.43
N GLU A 744 8.84 28.84 30.21
CA GLU A 744 9.33 28.39 28.92
C GLU A 744 9.89 26.96 29.06
N CYS A 745 9.78 26.18 28.00
CA CYS A 745 10.37 24.85 27.95
C CYS A 745 11.88 24.96 28.25
N PRO A 746 12.42 24.24 29.25
CA PRO A 746 13.85 24.31 29.59
C PRO A 746 14.75 23.86 28.44
N TYR A 747 14.16 23.11 27.50
CA TYR A 747 14.81 22.55 26.34
C TYR A 747 14.81 23.53 25.15
N CYS A 748 13.64 23.80 24.56
CA CYS A 748 13.53 24.61 23.32
C CYS A 748 13.15 26.08 23.54
N ARG A 749 13.00 26.53 24.81
CA ARG A 749 12.59 27.89 25.20
C ARG A 749 11.22 28.35 24.68
N THR A 750 10.43 27.45 24.07
CA THR A 750 9.05 27.76 23.66
C THR A 750 8.20 28.03 24.91
N PRO A 751 7.40 29.12 24.95
CA PRO A 751 6.47 29.39 26.04
C PRO A 751 5.55 28.18 26.30
N ILE A 752 5.42 27.80 27.58
CA ILE A 752 4.61 26.65 27.96
C ILE A 752 3.16 27.11 28.12
N GLU A 753 2.27 26.56 27.28
CA GLU A 753 0.83 26.80 27.38
C GLU A 753 0.13 25.78 28.29
N GLY A 754 0.76 24.62 28.49
CA GLY A 754 0.26 23.57 29.37
C GLY A 754 1.00 22.26 29.19
N VAL A 755 0.45 21.20 29.80
CA VAL A 755 0.91 19.82 29.63
C VAL A 755 -0.23 19.03 28.99
N HIS A 756 0.10 18.09 28.10
CA HIS A 756 -0.88 17.18 27.52
C HIS A 756 -0.34 15.76 27.50
N ARG A 757 -1.25 14.79 27.38
CA ARG A 757 -0.91 13.38 27.25
C ARG A 757 -0.57 13.10 25.79
N VAL A 758 0.56 12.47 25.54
CA VAL A 758 0.95 11.97 24.21
C VAL A 758 0.41 10.54 24.14
N MET A 759 -0.48 10.26 23.19
CA MET A 759 -1.15 8.94 23.05
C MET A 759 -0.25 7.89 22.41
#